data_AF-G9ELC4-F1
#
_entry.id   AF-G9ELC4-F1
#
_cell.length_a   1.000
_cell.length_b   1.000
_cell.length_c   1.000
_cell.angle_alpha   90.00
_cell.angle_beta   90.00
_cell.angle_gamma   90.00
#
_symmetry.space_group_name_H-M   'P 1'
#
loop_
_entity.id
_entity.type
_entity.pdbx_description
1 polymer ?
#
loop_
_entity_poly.entity_id
_entity_poly.type
_entity_poly.pdbx_seq_one_letter_code
_entity_poly.pdbx_strand_id
1 'polypeptide(L)'
;MLSAQQELQRIYMERLLTKALIEALSSKSPLNFDPQGRVLITVSNQEDRDLFFNATGREPAVNTTVSLDVTADSELKAEYLKHYGLTEEQFAQLEGCRGSIIPLQQEFHFHLGLTARTYTKMDKERFPEVKMNIAHEAAMTRVNELVTTAFKDALKNATKDGNIDDVKLVRALDKARKSISSEAHHIFLEEVVKATGNRLTKKEMKNLHVKHKAEVTTATNNDLLHVDQSLGQFTWIGGTDVTAHDRGQGIDHLANRQIMTVALAEGNQGMSRVQIRIPSLDVKEGIISDKAKAKGKEGITKAEAVSDVATKLAYLQSHYNMRDEISTNPVGKAFTYNLLTALNDRFEGGKNKQSQGARFILEGAHEYNASQLKNAKEIEPVFCLVQNISINGFGDSLGYGGNDLKTEATLMAEMAMLYNLVDKNDRQKATIEPVFAQYKAYLTSDRSEQPFFSQSEQGKEVIAQIQEIKAGWANTNQRENVRELDTVSKARGALKVMMANDLHQQHQYAKAFQALSIFVEQASIAGCKSGNERAQAIAGRVSVLDSVAHNPNDPIVKAMVDLAKAEPKDVAVKAAALKQQIDTKYDHNLQSGVSLISAADQGAAAKVNPKIGLAGLFNRNYAEESTMEHLHQGKAGKMQAHKGLTKQMADAAEGPKPMGFFAFLKAKLGTLGTVAMAVATVVAVAAAVAIPGLAPALIAVGVFAVGGAKILHDEYKKEEQAKFAQKMQMAERQHADTVVQSSHAQAQEQQAKKATATPEHGVKQDVTDVPQKVKEPVADFRKASPSSVAEVPLNSQQVVQHMASMKEVLSDIRKIGAEREQIIVKPDEDVHSHVVPH
;
A
#
# COMPACT_ATOMS: atom_id res chain seq x y z
N MET A 1 28.92 13.64 -12.42
CA MET A 1 28.93 12.33 -13.11
C MET A 1 28.21 11.35 -12.22
N LEU A 2 27.34 10.51 -12.80
CA LEU A 2 26.65 9.44 -12.09
C LEU A 2 27.65 8.40 -11.55
N SER A 3 27.31 7.75 -10.44
CA SER A 3 27.99 6.49 -10.12
C SER A 3 27.63 5.44 -11.19
N ALA A 4 28.51 4.46 -11.43
CA ALA A 4 28.23 3.37 -12.36
C ALA A 4 26.91 2.66 -12.05
N GLN A 5 26.58 2.55 -10.76
CA GLN A 5 25.34 1.96 -10.29
C GLN A 5 24.10 2.80 -10.62
N GLN A 6 24.13 4.11 -10.36
CA GLN A 6 23.02 5.01 -10.70
C GLN A 6 22.76 5.03 -12.20
N GLU A 7 23.82 4.92 -13.01
CA GLU A 7 23.69 4.83 -14.46
C GLU A 7 22.98 3.53 -14.88
N LEU A 8 23.34 2.39 -14.31
CA LEU A 8 22.62 1.13 -14.57
C LEU A 8 21.15 1.17 -14.12
N GLN A 9 20.87 1.80 -12.97
CA GLN A 9 19.50 2.02 -12.49
C GLN A 9 18.70 2.87 -13.49
N ARG A 10 19.29 3.95 -14.01
CA ARG A 10 18.67 4.81 -15.03
C ARG A 10 18.38 4.03 -16.31
N ILE A 11 19.38 3.33 -16.86
CA ILE A 11 19.23 2.51 -18.08
C ILE A 11 18.10 1.48 -17.90
N TYR A 12 18.03 0.84 -16.73
CA TYR A 12 16.96 -0.11 -16.43
C TYR A 12 15.57 0.56 -16.49
N MET A 13 15.39 1.69 -15.82
CA MET A 13 14.10 2.41 -15.82
C MET A 13 13.72 2.95 -17.21
N GLU A 14 14.69 3.42 -18.00
CA GLU A 14 14.47 3.86 -19.38
C GLU A 14 14.05 2.73 -20.31
N ARG A 15 14.60 1.53 -20.12
CA ARG A 15 14.17 0.34 -20.87
C ARG A 15 12.74 -0.06 -20.53
N LEU A 16 12.38 -0.05 -19.24
CA LEU A 16 11.00 -0.31 -18.82
C LEU A 16 10.02 0.71 -19.39
N LEU A 17 10.38 2.00 -19.37
CA LEU A 17 9.60 3.07 -20.01
C LEU A 17 9.43 2.79 -21.51
N THR A 18 10.51 2.46 -22.22
CA THR A 18 10.47 2.16 -23.66
C THR A 18 9.55 0.98 -23.96
N LYS A 19 9.64 -0.10 -23.19
CA LYS A 19 8.75 -1.27 -23.33
C LYS A 19 7.28 -0.88 -23.11
N ALA A 20 6.99 -0.11 -22.05
CA ALA A 20 5.64 0.34 -21.75
C ALA A 20 5.07 1.27 -22.84
N LEU A 21 5.90 2.13 -23.42
CA LEU A 21 5.51 3.01 -24.52
C LEU A 21 5.17 2.21 -25.79
N ILE A 22 5.99 1.23 -26.14
CA ILE A 22 5.74 0.33 -27.29
C ILE A 22 4.43 -0.43 -27.09
N GLU A 23 4.18 -0.97 -25.91
CA GLU A 23 2.95 -1.70 -25.60
C GLU A 23 1.72 -0.78 -25.63
N ALA A 24 1.83 0.45 -25.12
CA ALA A 24 0.75 1.44 -25.19
C ALA A 24 0.40 1.82 -26.64
N LEU A 25 1.41 2.14 -27.47
CA LEU A 25 1.21 2.54 -28.88
C LEU A 25 0.75 1.39 -29.78
N SER A 26 1.14 0.15 -29.46
CA SER A 26 0.72 -1.03 -30.21
C SER A 26 -0.59 -1.66 -29.74
N SER A 27 -1.20 -1.11 -28.67
CA SER A 27 -2.44 -1.63 -28.11
C SER A 27 -3.58 -1.54 -29.11
N LYS A 28 -4.21 -2.68 -29.40
CA LYS A 28 -5.45 -2.74 -30.20
C LYS A 28 -6.68 -2.42 -29.38
N SER A 29 -6.56 -2.46 -28.04
CA SER A 29 -7.64 -2.16 -27.11
C SER A 29 -7.56 -0.72 -26.65
N PRO A 30 -8.69 -0.06 -26.37
CA PRO A 30 -8.68 1.27 -25.78
C PRO A 30 -7.86 1.31 -24.49
N LEU A 31 -6.99 2.31 -24.37
CA LEU A 31 -6.21 2.51 -23.17
C LEU A 31 -7.08 3.03 -22.03
N ASN A 32 -6.82 2.53 -20.83
CA ASN A 32 -7.51 2.93 -19.61
C ASN A 32 -6.86 4.20 -19.02
N PHE A 33 -7.19 5.35 -19.60
CA PHE A 33 -6.61 6.64 -19.19
C PHE A 33 -7.06 7.05 -17.78
N ASP A 34 -6.10 7.49 -16.97
CA ASP A 34 -6.31 8.11 -15.68
C ASP A 34 -6.49 9.65 -15.80
N PRO A 35 -7.28 10.29 -14.92
CA PRO A 35 -7.42 11.76 -14.85
C PRO A 35 -6.11 12.57 -14.82
N GLN A 36 -5.00 11.98 -14.37
CA GLN A 36 -3.70 12.65 -14.33
C GLN A 36 -2.96 12.67 -15.68
N GLY A 37 -3.53 12.12 -16.77
CA GLY A 37 -2.80 11.92 -18.01
C GLY A 37 -1.81 10.77 -17.89
N ARG A 38 -2.27 9.63 -17.37
CA ARG A 38 -1.45 8.43 -17.17
C ARG A 38 -2.17 7.17 -17.63
N VAL A 39 -1.40 6.15 -17.97
CA VAL A 39 -1.89 4.77 -18.18
C VAL A 39 -1.02 3.80 -17.39
N LEU A 40 -1.61 2.68 -16.96
CA LEU A 40 -0.87 1.59 -16.32
C LEU A 40 -0.59 0.51 -17.35
N ILE A 41 0.68 0.17 -17.54
CA ILE A 41 1.14 -0.88 -18.47
C ILE A 41 2.03 -1.85 -17.69
N THR A 42 1.82 -3.15 -17.83
CA THR A 42 2.64 -4.15 -17.12
C THR A 42 3.59 -4.82 -18.09
N VAL A 43 4.89 -4.64 -17.85
CA VAL A 43 5.96 -5.19 -18.70
C VAL A 43 6.72 -6.30 -17.97
N SER A 44 7.22 -7.27 -18.73
CA SER A 44 8.08 -8.34 -18.20
C SER A 44 9.50 -7.84 -17.96
N ASN A 45 10.06 -8.20 -16.80
CA ASN A 45 11.45 -7.90 -16.42
C ASN A 45 12.43 -9.00 -16.83
N GLN A 46 11.97 -10.09 -17.47
CA GLN A 46 12.80 -11.29 -17.67
C GLN A 46 14.09 -11.03 -18.45
N GLU A 47 14.06 -10.16 -19.46
CA GLU A 47 15.23 -9.79 -20.28
C GLU A 47 16.15 -8.76 -19.62
N ASP A 48 15.64 -8.03 -18.63
CA ASP A 48 16.37 -6.94 -17.95
C ASP A 48 16.81 -7.34 -16.53
N ARG A 49 16.66 -8.63 -16.19
CA ARG A 49 16.98 -9.20 -14.88
C ARG A 49 18.45 -8.97 -14.51
N ASP A 50 19.38 -9.31 -15.40
CA ASP A 50 20.82 -9.13 -15.16
C ASP A 50 21.20 -7.66 -15.02
N LEU A 51 20.55 -6.77 -15.78
CA LEU A 51 20.77 -5.33 -15.68
C LEU A 51 20.37 -4.81 -14.29
N PHE A 52 19.19 -5.22 -13.79
CA PHE A 52 18.74 -4.85 -12.46
C PHE A 52 19.64 -5.45 -11.36
N PHE A 53 20.04 -6.71 -11.51
CA PHE A 53 20.95 -7.36 -10.57
C PHE A 53 22.30 -6.63 -10.49
N ASN A 54 22.88 -6.24 -11.63
CA ASN A 54 24.12 -5.46 -11.65
C ASN A 54 23.94 -4.05 -11.06
N ALA A 55 22.74 -3.47 -11.16
CA ALA A 55 22.42 -2.15 -10.63
C ALA A 55 22.13 -2.14 -9.12
N THR A 56 21.77 -3.28 -8.52
CA THR A 56 21.18 -3.32 -7.17
C THR A 56 21.68 -4.46 -6.28
N GLY A 57 22.39 -5.44 -6.84
CA GLY A 57 22.81 -6.67 -6.17
C GLY A 57 21.67 -7.66 -5.87
N ARG A 58 20.47 -7.44 -6.42
CA ARG A 58 19.29 -8.25 -6.12
C ARG A 58 18.40 -8.47 -7.33
N GLU A 59 17.48 -9.42 -7.21
CA GLU A 59 16.56 -9.77 -8.30
C GLU A 59 15.35 -8.82 -8.33
N PRO A 60 14.87 -8.42 -9.52
CA PRO A 60 13.61 -7.69 -9.65
C PRO A 60 12.43 -8.64 -9.49
N ALA A 61 11.23 -8.09 -9.32
CA ALA A 61 10.01 -8.86 -9.52
C ALA A 61 9.93 -9.36 -10.97
N VAL A 62 9.09 -10.37 -11.23
CA VAL A 62 8.90 -10.90 -12.60
C VAL A 62 8.39 -9.83 -13.55
N ASN A 63 7.52 -8.95 -13.07
CA ASN A 63 6.93 -7.87 -13.85
C ASN A 63 7.07 -6.53 -13.15
N THR A 64 7.11 -5.46 -13.94
CA THR A 64 6.96 -4.09 -13.47
C THR A 64 5.66 -3.49 -14.02
N THR A 65 4.84 -2.92 -13.13
CA THR A 65 3.70 -2.08 -13.54
C THR A 65 4.18 -0.64 -13.68
N VAL A 66 4.20 -0.14 -14.91
CA VAL A 66 4.63 1.20 -15.28
C VAL A 66 3.43 2.14 -15.31
N SER A 67 3.46 3.17 -14.47
CA SER A 67 2.63 4.36 -14.57
C SER A 67 3.24 5.31 -15.60
N LEU A 68 2.87 5.07 -16.85
CA LEU A 68 3.33 5.85 -18.00
C LEU A 68 2.64 7.21 -18.02
N ASP A 69 3.44 8.26 -18.07
CA ASP A 69 2.97 9.62 -18.34
C ASP A 69 2.78 9.78 -19.85
N VAL A 70 1.53 9.87 -20.29
CA VAL A 70 1.21 9.92 -21.73
C VAL A 70 1.44 11.30 -22.34
N THR A 71 1.74 12.31 -21.53
CA THR A 71 1.86 13.70 -21.99
C THR A 71 3.20 13.98 -22.66
N ALA A 72 4.19 13.11 -22.47
CA ALA A 72 5.49 13.18 -23.11
C ALA A 72 5.48 12.68 -24.57
N ASP A 73 4.44 11.94 -24.96
CA ASP A 73 4.27 11.43 -26.33
C ASP A 73 3.10 12.14 -27.01
N SER A 74 3.32 12.65 -28.23
CA SER A 74 2.31 13.46 -28.92
C SER A 74 1.06 12.68 -29.32
N GLU A 75 1.20 11.40 -29.67
CA GLU A 75 0.07 10.57 -30.12
C GLU A 75 -0.79 10.19 -28.91
N LEU A 76 -0.16 9.68 -27.84
CA LEU A 76 -0.87 9.33 -26.61
C LEU A 76 -1.48 10.55 -25.91
N LYS A 77 -0.80 11.72 -25.95
CA LYS A 77 -1.38 12.99 -25.47
C LYS A 77 -2.65 13.33 -26.24
N ALA A 78 -2.63 13.25 -27.58
CA ALA A 78 -3.79 13.56 -28.39
C ALA A 78 -4.97 12.61 -28.08
N GLU A 79 -4.71 11.33 -27.88
CA GLU A 79 -5.73 10.37 -27.45
C GLU A 79 -6.31 10.70 -26.08
N TYR A 80 -5.46 11.03 -25.11
CA TYR A 80 -5.89 11.44 -23.77
C TYR A 80 -6.80 12.68 -23.80
N LEU A 81 -6.40 13.72 -24.55
CA LEU A 81 -7.22 14.93 -24.71
C LEU A 81 -8.58 14.60 -25.33
N LYS A 82 -8.59 13.77 -26.37
CA LYS A 82 -9.82 13.30 -27.03
C LYS A 82 -10.71 12.50 -26.08
N HIS A 83 -10.13 11.58 -25.30
CA HIS A 83 -10.84 10.72 -24.36
C HIS A 83 -11.63 11.53 -23.34
N TYR A 84 -11.00 12.56 -22.78
CA TYR A 84 -11.60 13.44 -21.79
C TYR A 84 -12.32 14.67 -22.37
N GLY A 85 -12.20 14.94 -23.66
CA GLY A 85 -12.77 16.12 -24.30
C GLY A 85 -12.12 17.42 -23.82
N LEU A 86 -10.80 17.38 -23.59
CA LEU A 86 -10.01 18.52 -23.12
C LEU A 86 -9.53 19.36 -24.30
N THR A 87 -9.56 20.68 -24.12
CA THR A 87 -8.82 21.64 -24.96
C THR A 87 -7.37 21.74 -24.51
N GLU A 88 -6.48 22.23 -25.38
CA GLU A 88 -5.08 22.49 -25.00
C GLU A 88 -4.98 23.55 -23.90
N GLU A 89 -5.86 24.56 -23.90
CA GLU A 89 -5.90 25.58 -22.86
C GLU A 89 -6.30 25.00 -21.49
N GLN A 90 -7.29 24.10 -21.46
CA GLN A 90 -7.66 23.40 -20.23
C GLN A 90 -6.55 22.47 -19.77
N PHE A 91 -5.88 21.77 -20.69
CA PHE A 91 -4.76 20.90 -20.37
C PHE A 91 -3.60 21.70 -19.75
N ALA A 92 -3.23 22.84 -20.34
CA ALA A 92 -2.20 23.73 -19.81
C ALA A 92 -2.51 24.25 -18.40
N GLN A 93 -3.78 24.57 -18.11
CA GLN A 93 -4.20 24.95 -16.74
C GLN A 93 -4.02 23.80 -15.73
N LEU A 94 -4.21 22.55 -16.15
CA LEU A 94 -4.06 21.38 -15.28
C LEU A 94 -2.59 20.97 -15.08
N GLU A 95 -1.65 21.41 -15.92
CA GLU A 95 -0.24 21.00 -15.80
C GLU A 95 0.36 21.35 -14.44
N GLY A 96 0.02 22.53 -13.89
CA GLY A 96 0.54 22.99 -12.60
C GLY A 96 0.08 22.17 -11.38
N CYS A 97 -1.02 21.41 -11.51
CA CYS A 97 -1.62 20.65 -10.41
C CYS A 97 -1.85 19.16 -10.74
N ARG A 98 -1.40 18.69 -11.91
CA ARG A 98 -1.58 17.31 -12.40
C ARG A 98 -1.10 16.29 -11.38
N GLY A 99 0.03 16.56 -10.72
CA GLY A 99 0.60 15.74 -9.66
C GLY A 99 -0.26 15.61 -8.40
N SER A 100 -1.37 16.35 -8.27
CA SER A 100 -2.32 16.27 -7.14
C SER A 100 -3.75 15.91 -7.53
N ILE A 101 -4.06 15.87 -8.82
CA ILE A 101 -5.30 15.28 -9.33
C ILE A 101 -5.38 13.83 -8.88
N ILE A 102 -6.51 13.43 -8.28
CA ILE A 102 -6.68 12.06 -7.77
C ILE A 102 -6.69 11.07 -8.94
N PRO A 103 -5.79 10.06 -8.95
CA PRO A 103 -5.71 9.09 -10.01
C PRO A 103 -6.73 7.97 -9.83
N LEU A 104 -8.00 8.28 -10.10
CA LEU A 104 -9.10 7.35 -9.86
C LEU A 104 -8.93 6.03 -10.62
N GLN A 105 -8.45 6.04 -11.87
CA GLN A 105 -8.27 4.81 -12.65
C GLN A 105 -7.17 3.94 -12.02
N GLN A 106 -6.04 4.56 -11.64
CA GLN A 106 -4.95 3.82 -11.01
C GLN A 106 -5.35 3.30 -9.62
N GLU A 107 -6.05 4.10 -8.81
CA GLU A 107 -6.56 3.65 -7.52
C GLU A 107 -7.50 2.45 -7.66
N PHE A 108 -8.44 2.48 -8.63
CA PHE A 108 -9.34 1.36 -8.87
C PHE A 108 -8.63 0.13 -9.42
N HIS A 109 -7.56 0.31 -10.22
CA HIS A 109 -6.72 -0.80 -10.67
C HIS A 109 -6.14 -1.55 -9.47
N PHE A 110 -5.50 -0.87 -8.53
CA PHE A 110 -4.96 -1.54 -7.34
C PHE A 110 -6.07 -2.03 -6.39
N HIS A 111 -7.19 -1.32 -6.26
CA HIS A 111 -8.32 -1.72 -5.42
C HIS A 111 -8.92 -3.07 -5.85
N LEU A 112 -9.20 -3.20 -7.15
CA LEU A 112 -9.73 -4.44 -7.72
C LEU A 112 -8.64 -5.51 -7.86
N GLY A 113 -7.38 -5.13 -8.07
CA GLY A 113 -6.23 -6.06 -8.02
C GLY A 113 -6.06 -6.73 -6.65
N LEU A 114 -6.19 -5.96 -5.57
CA LEU A 114 -6.23 -6.51 -4.21
C LEU A 114 -7.43 -7.43 -4.00
N THR A 115 -8.58 -7.05 -4.54
CA THR A 115 -9.78 -7.89 -4.48
C THR A 115 -9.49 -9.22 -5.19
N ALA A 116 -8.94 -9.18 -6.41
CA ALA A 116 -8.56 -10.35 -7.21
C ALA A 116 -7.59 -11.28 -6.45
N ARG A 117 -6.49 -10.73 -5.94
CA ARG A 117 -5.50 -11.49 -5.14
C ARG A 117 -6.10 -12.06 -3.87
N THR A 118 -7.03 -11.35 -3.23
CA THR A 118 -7.76 -11.86 -2.06
C THR A 118 -8.56 -13.11 -2.43
N TYR A 119 -9.32 -13.10 -3.54
CA TYR A 119 -10.03 -14.29 -4.02
C TYR A 119 -9.07 -15.48 -4.25
N THR A 120 -7.95 -15.25 -4.95
CA THR A 120 -6.95 -16.29 -5.22
C THR A 120 -6.30 -16.85 -3.95
N LYS A 121 -5.99 -16.00 -2.95
CA LYS A 121 -5.43 -16.45 -1.66
C LYS A 121 -6.45 -17.23 -0.83
N MET A 122 -7.75 -17.08 -1.08
CA MET A 122 -8.81 -17.79 -0.34
C MET A 122 -9.03 -19.18 -0.89
N ASP A 123 -9.10 -19.30 -2.21
CA ASP A 123 -9.40 -20.55 -2.87
C ASP A 123 -8.79 -20.51 -4.28
N LYS A 124 -7.52 -20.93 -4.37
CA LYS A 124 -6.75 -20.90 -5.62
C LYS A 124 -7.34 -21.80 -6.69
N GLU A 125 -8.09 -22.83 -6.30
CA GLU A 125 -8.73 -23.77 -7.24
C GLU A 125 -9.94 -23.13 -7.92
N ARG A 126 -10.82 -22.46 -7.16
CA ARG A 126 -11.98 -21.74 -7.71
C ARG A 126 -11.60 -20.42 -8.39
N PHE A 127 -10.54 -19.77 -7.90
CA PHE A 127 -10.10 -18.45 -8.36
C PHE A 127 -8.61 -18.45 -8.76
N PRO A 128 -8.21 -19.19 -9.82
CA PRO A 128 -6.83 -19.22 -10.28
C PRO A 128 -6.36 -17.83 -10.70
N GLU A 129 -5.12 -17.50 -10.38
CA GLU A 129 -4.52 -16.17 -10.61
C GLU A 129 -4.69 -15.67 -12.06
N VAL A 130 -4.42 -16.52 -13.05
CA VAL A 130 -4.58 -16.18 -14.48
C VAL A 130 -6.02 -15.75 -14.81
N LYS A 131 -7.03 -16.46 -14.30
CA LYS A 131 -8.44 -16.13 -14.53
C LYS A 131 -8.84 -14.85 -13.79
N MET A 132 -8.28 -14.63 -12.61
CA MET A 132 -8.52 -13.42 -11.82
C MET A 132 -7.89 -12.18 -12.46
N ASN A 133 -6.72 -12.31 -13.09
CA ASN A 133 -6.10 -11.24 -13.86
C ASN A 133 -6.94 -10.89 -15.11
N ILE A 134 -7.47 -11.88 -15.82
CA ILE A 134 -8.41 -11.65 -16.94
C ILE A 134 -9.66 -10.89 -16.47
N ALA A 135 -10.25 -11.32 -15.35
CA ALA A 135 -11.43 -10.65 -14.78
C ALA A 135 -11.11 -9.23 -14.33
N HIS A 136 -9.93 -9.00 -13.77
CA HIS A 136 -9.46 -7.69 -13.34
C HIS A 136 -9.29 -6.73 -14.52
N GLU A 137 -8.57 -7.13 -15.56
CA GLU A 137 -8.37 -6.29 -16.76
C GLU A 137 -9.71 -5.95 -17.44
N ALA A 138 -10.59 -6.94 -17.62
CA ALA A 138 -11.93 -6.72 -18.19
C ALA A 138 -12.77 -5.75 -17.35
N ALA A 139 -12.69 -5.85 -16.01
CA ALA A 139 -13.38 -4.96 -15.10
C ALA A 139 -12.81 -3.53 -15.19
N MET A 140 -11.49 -3.38 -15.32
CA MET A 140 -10.86 -2.07 -15.38
C MET A 140 -11.26 -1.25 -16.61
N THR A 141 -11.50 -1.91 -17.75
CA THR A 141 -12.07 -1.25 -18.94
C THR A 141 -13.45 -0.67 -18.68
N ARG A 142 -14.34 -1.43 -18.04
CA ARG A 142 -15.69 -0.96 -17.69
C ARG A 142 -15.66 0.12 -16.60
N VAL A 143 -14.75 0.00 -15.63
CA VAL A 143 -14.56 1.03 -14.59
C VAL A 143 -14.02 2.33 -15.18
N ASN A 144 -13.23 2.28 -16.26
CA ASN A 144 -12.71 3.48 -16.90
C ASN A 144 -13.83 4.38 -17.45
N GLU A 145 -14.95 3.82 -17.90
CA GLU A 145 -16.13 4.59 -18.29
C GLU A 145 -16.70 5.42 -17.13
N LEU A 146 -16.75 4.83 -15.92
CA LEU A 146 -17.22 5.49 -14.70
C LEU A 146 -16.24 6.60 -14.27
N VAL A 147 -14.95 6.33 -14.35
CA VAL A 147 -13.89 7.31 -14.05
C VAL A 147 -13.94 8.47 -15.04
N THR A 148 -14.08 8.16 -16.32
CA THR A 148 -14.16 9.15 -17.41
C THR A 148 -15.33 10.10 -17.19
N THR A 149 -16.50 9.55 -16.88
CA THR A 149 -17.70 10.33 -16.57
C THR A 149 -17.49 11.22 -15.35
N ALA A 150 -16.95 10.64 -14.27
CA ALA A 150 -16.71 11.37 -13.03
C ALA A 150 -15.71 12.53 -13.22
N PHE A 151 -14.66 12.34 -14.01
CA PHE A 151 -13.70 13.41 -14.29
C PHE A 151 -14.30 14.52 -15.16
N LYS A 152 -15.01 14.18 -16.24
CA LYS A 152 -15.70 15.16 -17.09
C LYS A 152 -16.68 16.02 -16.28
N ASP A 153 -17.47 15.38 -15.41
CA ASP A 153 -18.40 16.09 -14.52
C ASP A 153 -17.67 16.95 -13.49
N ALA A 154 -16.60 16.43 -12.88
CA ALA A 154 -15.80 17.17 -11.91
C ALA A 154 -15.16 18.41 -12.55
N LEU A 155 -14.56 18.25 -13.73
CA LEU A 155 -13.94 19.32 -14.49
C LEU A 155 -14.98 20.39 -14.88
N LYS A 156 -16.10 19.99 -15.48
CA LYS A 156 -17.19 20.91 -15.83
C LYS A 156 -17.67 21.73 -14.62
N ASN A 157 -17.77 21.10 -13.45
CA ASN A 157 -18.18 21.78 -12.22
C ASN A 157 -17.09 22.68 -11.62
N ALA A 158 -15.82 22.36 -11.89
CA ALA A 158 -14.66 23.14 -11.45
C ALA A 158 -14.37 24.33 -12.37
N THR A 159 -14.76 24.28 -13.64
CA THR A 159 -14.55 25.36 -14.60
C THR A 159 -15.59 26.47 -14.45
N LYS A 160 -15.12 27.72 -14.33
CA LYS A 160 -15.96 28.93 -14.40
C LYS A 160 -15.26 29.97 -15.28
N ASP A 161 -15.99 30.52 -16.25
CA ASP A 161 -15.47 31.55 -17.17
C ASP A 161 -14.14 31.15 -17.85
N GLY A 162 -13.99 29.85 -18.17
CA GLY A 162 -12.79 29.28 -18.78
C GLY A 162 -11.65 28.92 -17.81
N ASN A 163 -11.73 29.33 -16.53
CA ASN A 163 -10.73 29.05 -15.51
C ASN A 163 -11.11 27.81 -14.68
N ILE A 164 -10.16 26.91 -14.44
CA ILE A 164 -10.34 25.70 -13.64
C ILE A 164 -9.94 25.97 -12.18
N ASP A 165 -10.86 25.68 -11.24
CA ASP A 165 -10.56 25.57 -9.81
C ASP A 165 -10.10 24.13 -9.50
N ASP A 166 -8.79 23.94 -9.44
CA ASP A 166 -8.13 22.65 -9.22
C ASP A 166 -8.46 22.02 -7.87
N VAL A 167 -8.51 22.80 -6.79
CA VAL A 167 -8.92 22.32 -5.46
C VAL A 167 -10.36 21.78 -5.51
N LYS A 168 -11.28 22.48 -6.20
CA LYS A 168 -12.66 22.02 -6.38
C LYS A 168 -12.75 20.76 -7.24
N LEU A 169 -11.94 20.66 -8.29
CA LEU A 169 -11.79 19.46 -9.12
C LEU A 169 -11.37 18.26 -8.26
N VAL A 170 -10.26 18.38 -7.52
CA VAL A 170 -9.74 17.32 -6.66
C VAL A 170 -10.78 16.90 -5.61
N ARG A 171 -11.50 17.86 -5.01
CA ARG A 171 -12.57 17.56 -4.04
C ARG A 171 -13.72 16.77 -4.66
N ALA A 172 -14.06 17.04 -5.91
CA ALA A 172 -15.09 16.31 -6.64
C ALA A 172 -14.64 14.87 -6.94
N LEU A 173 -13.37 14.66 -7.28
CA LEU A 173 -12.82 13.32 -7.51
C LEU A 173 -12.75 12.47 -6.21
N ASP A 174 -12.43 13.06 -5.04
CA ASP A 174 -12.52 12.32 -3.76
C ASP A 174 -13.96 11.87 -3.50
N LYS A 175 -14.97 12.68 -3.83
CA LYS A 175 -16.38 12.26 -3.73
C LYS A 175 -16.70 11.12 -4.71
N ALA A 176 -16.13 11.15 -5.92
CA ALA A 176 -16.34 10.13 -6.93
C ALA A 176 -15.83 8.75 -6.50
N ARG A 177 -14.74 8.65 -5.71
CA ARG A 177 -14.30 7.37 -5.10
C ARG A 177 -15.46 6.64 -4.42
N LYS A 178 -16.29 7.37 -3.67
CA LYS A 178 -17.43 6.79 -2.94
C LYS A 178 -18.53 6.30 -3.90
N SER A 179 -18.82 7.01 -4.98
CA SER A 179 -19.88 6.62 -5.92
C SER A 179 -19.45 5.45 -6.80
N ILE A 180 -18.21 5.44 -7.27
CA ILE A 180 -17.69 4.40 -8.16
C ILE A 180 -17.43 3.09 -7.41
N SER A 181 -16.97 3.15 -6.16
CA SER A 181 -16.50 1.96 -5.43
C SER A 181 -17.50 0.81 -5.32
N SER A 182 -18.81 1.08 -5.21
CA SER A 182 -19.82 0.02 -5.14
C SER A 182 -20.02 -0.63 -6.51
N GLU A 183 -20.15 0.19 -7.55
CA GLU A 183 -20.37 -0.29 -8.92
C GLU A 183 -19.15 -1.06 -9.44
N ALA A 184 -17.95 -0.59 -9.13
CA ALA A 184 -16.70 -1.27 -9.48
C ALA A 184 -16.64 -2.71 -8.92
N HIS A 185 -17.16 -2.94 -7.71
CA HIS A 185 -17.22 -4.30 -7.12
C HIS A 185 -18.28 -5.17 -7.78
N HIS A 186 -19.42 -4.60 -8.22
CA HIS A 186 -20.42 -5.33 -9.00
C HIS A 186 -19.87 -5.72 -10.38
N ILE A 187 -19.25 -4.77 -11.09
CA ILE A 187 -18.55 -5.01 -12.36
C ILE A 187 -17.52 -6.12 -12.17
N PHE A 188 -16.67 -6.01 -11.15
CA PHE A 188 -15.64 -7.01 -10.90
C PHE A 188 -16.23 -8.40 -10.62
N LEU A 189 -17.28 -8.50 -9.80
CA LEU A 189 -17.95 -9.78 -9.55
C LEU A 189 -18.53 -10.40 -10.83
N GLU A 190 -19.14 -9.60 -11.71
CA GLU A 190 -19.61 -10.06 -13.01
C GLU A 190 -18.46 -10.67 -13.83
N GLU A 191 -17.32 -9.98 -13.93
CA GLU A 191 -16.16 -10.46 -14.69
C GLU A 191 -15.52 -11.71 -14.04
N VAL A 192 -15.51 -11.81 -12.71
CA VAL A 192 -15.06 -13.01 -12.00
C VAL A 192 -15.93 -14.21 -12.36
N VAL A 193 -17.26 -14.05 -12.39
CA VAL A 193 -18.17 -15.14 -12.76
C VAL A 193 -17.98 -15.54 -14.21
N LYS A 194 -17.79 -14.59 -15.14
CA LYS A 194 -17.48 -14.90 -16.55
C LYS A 194 -16.17 -15.67 -16.70
N ALA A 195 -15.13 -15.27 -15.96
CA ALA A 195 -13.82 -15.88 -16.07
C ALA A 195 -13.74 -17.27 -15.41
N THR A 196 -14.42 -17.46 -14.29
CA THR A 196 -14.23 -18.62 -13.40
C THR A 196 -15.46 -19.53 -13.23
N GLY A 197 -16.66 -19.07 -13.58
CA GLY A 197 -17.92 -19.76 -13.28
C GLY A 197 -18.26 -19.82 -11.78
N ASN A 198 -17.50 -19.09 -10.95
CA ASN A 198 -17.55 -19.13 -9.50
C ASN A 198 -17.77 -17.74 -8.91
N ARG A 199 -18.35 -17.71 -7.71
CA ARG A 199 -18.47 -16.52 -6.86
C ARG A 199 -18.41 -16.91 -5.39
N LEU A 200 -17.99 -15.97 -4.54
CA LEU A 200 -18.04 -16.12 -3.08
C LEU A 200 -19.35 -15.52 -2.55
N THR A 201 -20.02 -16.25 -1.67
CA THR A 201 -21.13 -15.75 -0.85
C THR A 201 -20.58 -15.04 0.39
N LYS A 202 -21.41 -14.18 1.00
CA LYS A 202 -21.06 -13.51 2.27
C LYS A 202 -20.78 -14.50 3.41
N LYS A 203 -21.46 -15.65 3.43
CA LYS A 203 -21.22 -16.72 4.42
C LYS A 203 -19.82 -17.31 4.24
N GLU A 204 -19.43 -17.63 3.01
CA GLU A 204 -18.08 -18.10 2.70
C GLU A 204 -17.03 -17.04 3.06
N MET A 205 -17.25 -15.76 2.73
CA MET A 205 -16.31 -14.69 3.07
C MET A 205 -16.07 -14.55 4.60
N LYS A 206 -17.12 -14.75 5.40
CA LYS A 206 -17.00 -14.77 6.87
C LYS A 206 -16.19 -15.97 7.35
N ASN A 207 -16.50 -17.16 6.83
CA ASN A 207 -15.85 -18.41 7.24
C ASN A 207 -14.37 -18.47 6.84
N LEU A 208 -14.01 -17.87 5.71
CA LEU A 208 -12.64 -17.85 5.20
C LEU A 208 -11.79 -16.69 5.78
N HIS A 209 -12.33 -15.92 6.73
CA HIS A 209 -11.65 -14.78 7.34
C HIS A 209 -11.09 -13.77 6.31
N VAL A 210 -11.86 -13.50 5.25
CA VAL A 210 -11.45 -12.65 4.09
C VAL A 210 -10.87 -11.31 4.54
N LYS A 211 -11.40 -10.72 5.60
CA LYS A 211 -10.88 -9.46 6.16
C LYS A 211 -9.41 -9.54 6.55
N HIS A 212 -9.04 -10.55 7.35
CA HIS A 212 -7.65 -10.68 7.79
C HIS A 212 -6.72 -10.91 6.60
N LYS A 213 -7.19 -11.69 5.62
CA LYS A 213 -6.38 -12.04 4.44
C LYS A 213 -6.21 -10.88 3.48
N ALA A 214 -7.25 -10.09 3.25
CA ALA A 214 -7.15 -8.83 2.52
C ALA A 214 -6.20 -7.85 3.23
N GLU A 215 -6.22 -7.79 4.57
CA GLU A 215 -5.33 -6.91 5.33
C GLU A 215 -3.85 -7.23 5.13
N VAL A 216 -3.47 -8.51 4.99
CA VAL A 216 -2.06 -8.93 4.86
C VAL A 216 -1.61 -9.16 3.42
N THR A 217 -2.51 -9.09 2.43
CA THR A 217 -2.18 -9.30 1.00
C THR A 217 -2.01 -7.96 0.29
N THR A 218 -0.96 -7.81 -0.51
CA THR A 218 -0.78 -6.63 -1.37
C THR A 218 -1.72 -6.65 -2.59
N ALA A 219 -2.01 -5.47 -3.14
CA ALA A 219 -2.74 -5.30 -4.39
C ALA A 219 -1.97 -5.82 -5.60
N THR A 220 -0.64 -5.74 -5.54
CA THR A 220 0.28 -6.34 -6.50
C THR A 220 1.62 -6.65 -5.83
N ASN A 221 2.28 -7.69 -6.30
CA ASN A 221 3.67 -8.00 -5.97
C ASN A 221 4.65 -7.57 -7.06
N ASN A 222 4.17 -6.94 -8.13
CA ASN A 222 5.01 -6.35 -9.15
C ASN A 222 5.85 -5.21 -8.55
N ASP A 223 7.00 -4.96 -9.16
CA ASP A 223 7.66 -3.67 -9.02
C ASP A 223 6.80 -2.58 -9.68
N LEU A 224 6.97 -1.34 -9.24
CA LEU A 224 6.28 -0.20 -9.84
C LEU A 224 7.30 0.79 -10.37
N LEU A 225 7.06 1.32 -11.57
CA LEU A 225 7.78 2.46 -12.11
C LEU A 225 6.80 3.59 -12.36
N HIS A 226 7.09 4.77 -11.84
CA HIS A 226 6.31 5.97 -12.09
C HIS A 226 7.19 7.02 -12.77
N VAL A 227 6.76 7.48 -13.94
CA VAL A 227 7.44 8.56 -14.67
C VAL A 227 6.75 9.87 -14.32
N ASP A 228 7.45 10.82 -13.71
CA ASP A 228 6.88 12.11 -13.33
C ASP A 228 7.57 13.24 -14.07
N GLN A 229 6.94 13.73 -15.14
CA GLN A 229 7.46 14.86 -15.91
C GLN A 229 7.43 16.16 -15.10
N SER A 230 6.47 16.33 -14.19
CA SER A 230 6.34 17.55 -13.38
C SER A 230 7.45 17.70 -12.34
N LEU A 231 7.92 16.58 -11.79
CA LEU A 231 9.10 16.53 -10.92
C LEU A 231 10.39 16.22 -11.68
N GLY A 232 10.32 15.89 -12.98
CA GLY A 232 11.47 15.58 -13.81
C GLY A 232 12.22 14.32 -13.37
N GLN A 233 11.52 13.28 -12.91
CA GLN A 233 12.15 12.07 -12.35
C GLN A 233 11.36 10.76 -12.59
N PHE A 234 12.09 9.65 -12.59
CA PHE A 234 11.58 8.31 -12.33
C PHE A 234 11.45 8.06 -10.83
N THR A 235 10.41 7.33 -10.44
CA THR A 235 10.29 6.74 -9.10
C THR A 235 10.00 5.26 -9.24
N TRP A 236 10.96 4.43 -8.85
CA TRP A 236 10.81 2.98 -8.81
C TRP A 236 10.54 2.50 -7.39
N ILE A 237 9.60 1.57 -7.23
CA ILE A 237 9.18 1.02 -5.94
C ILE A 237 9.22 -0.50 -6.03
N GLY A 238 9.94 -1.13 -5.10
CA GLY A 238 10.03 -2.59 -5.03
C GLY A 238 8.70 -3.26 -4.68
N GLY A 239 8.43 -4.38 -5.34
CA GLY A 239 7.31 -5.28 -5.07
C GLY A 239 7.45 -6.06 -3.76
N THR A 240 6.32 -6.44 -3.16
CA THR A 240 6.26 -7.38 -2.03
C THR A 240 4.90 -8.08 -1.99
N ASP A 241 4.84 -9.27 -1.41
CA ASP A 241 3.61 -10.06 -1.29
C ASP A 241 2.77 -9.69 -0.06
N VAL A 242 3.40 -9.10 0.96
CA VAL A 242 2.77 -8.77 2.25
C VAL A 242 2.67 -7.27 2.45
N THR A 243 1.67 -6.83 3.23
CA THR A 243 1.43 -5.40 3.48
C THR A 243 2.02 -4.95 4.80
N ALA A 244 2.12 -3.64 5.03
CA ALA A 244 2.50 -3.10 6.34
C ALA A 244 1.55 -3.45 7.51
N HIS A 245 0.40 -4.08 7.27
CA HIS A 245 -0.45 -4.61 8.33
C HIS A 245 -0.03 -6.00 8.80
N ASP A 246 0.77 -6.72 8.02
CA ASP A 246 1.43 -7.94 8.46
C ASP A 246 2.66 -7.55 9.28
N ARG A 247 2.56 -7.72 10.60
CA ARG A 247 3.60 -7.37 11.58
C ARG A 247 3.78 -8.53 12.56
N GLY A 248 3.98 -9.72 12.00
CA GLY A 248 4.33 -10.94 12.71
C GLY A 248 5.82 -11.03 13.06
N GLN A 249 6.20 -12.13 13.72
CA GLN A 249 7.59 -12.47 14.02
C GLN A 249 8.24 -13.12 12.79
N GLY A 250 9.46 -12.74 12.46
CA GLY A 250 10.23 -13.25 11.32
C GLY A 250 10.23 -12.33 10.11
N ILE A 251 11.13 -12.63 9.18
CA ILE A 251 11.36 -11.82 7.96
C ILE A 251 10.25 -11.97 6.92
N ASP A 252 9.51 -13.08 6.93
CA ASP A 252 8.39 -13.33 6.01
C ASP A 252 7.23 -12.34 6.20
N HIS A 253 7.18 -11.68 7.37
CA HIS A 253 6.21 -10.64 7.70
C HIS A 253 6.73 -9.22 7.43
N LEU A 254 7.89 -9.06 6.80
CA LEU A 254 8.51 -7.76 6.57
C LEU A 254 8.12 -7.17 5.21
N ALA A 255 7.07 -6.33 5.20
CA ALA A 255 6.60 -5.59 4.02
C ALA A 255 7.51 -4.41 3.62
N ASN A 256 8.77 -4.71 3.34
CA ASN A 256 9.78 -3.74 2.94
C ASN A 256 9.68 -3.42 1.45
N ARG A 257 9.91 -2.16 1.08
CA ARG A 257 9.93 -1.68 -0.30
C ARG A 257 11.04 -0.65 -0.47
N GLN A 258 12.00 -0.93 -1.34
CA GLN A 258 12.96 0.08 -1.77
C GLN A 258 12.28 1.12 -2.65
N ILE A 259 12.66 2.37 -2.47
CA ILE A 259 12.26 3.52 -3.28
C ILE A 259 13.54 4.03 -3.93
N MET A 260 13.56 4.08 -5.27
CA MET A 260 14.64 4.71 -6.03
C MET A 260 14.07 5.91 -6.78
N THR A 261 14.73 7.05 -6.67
CA THR A 261 14.41 8.25 -7.43
C THR A 261 15.59 8.62 -8.30
N VAL A 262 15.36 8.67 -9.61
CA VAL A 262 16.38 8.95 -10.62
C VAL A 262 15.86 10.09 -11.50
N ALA A 263 16.63 11.14 -11.74
CA ALA A 263 16.18 12.24 -12.58
C ALA A 263 15.97 11.78 -14.04
N LEU A 264 15.06 12.40 -14.78
CA LEU A 264 14.88 12.12 -16.21
C LEU A 264 16.06 12.67 -17.02
N ALA A 265 16.56 13.85 -16.63
CA ALA A 265 17.72 14.46 -17.25
C ALA A 265 19.00 14.06 -16.51
N GLU A 266 20.01 13.59 -17.24
CA GLU A 266 21.31 13.19 -16.68
C GLU A 266 22.01 14.32 -15.91
N GLY A 267 21.88 15.56 -16.38
CA GLY A 267 22.45 16.73 -15.70
C GLY A 267 21.80 17.07 -14.35
N ASN A 268 20.64 16.49 -14.05
CA ASN A 268 19.84 16.80 -12.86
C ASN A 268 19.97 15.76 -11.75
N GLN A 269 20.83 14.78 -11.92
CA GLN A 269 20.94 13.64 -11.03
C GLN A 269 21.43 14.05 -9.64
N GLY A 270 20.72 13.56 -8.62
CA GLY A 270 21.07 13.76 -7.22
C GLY A 270 22.04 12.73 -6.67
N MET A 271 22.27 12.79 -5.36
CA MET A 271 23.05 11.80 -4.63
C MET A 271 22.33 10.43 -4.65
N SER A 272 23.06 9.36 -4.91
CA SER A 272 22.55 8.00 -4.75
C SER A 272 22.25 7.72 -3.28
N ARG A 273 21.12 7.07 -2.99
CA ARG A 273 20.81 6.61 -1.64
C ARG A 273 19.97 5.35 -1.64
N VAL A 274 20.15 4.55 -0.61
CA VAL A 274 19.27 3.44 -0.28
C VAL A 274 18.14 3.97 0.59
N GLN A 275 16.92 4.00 0.05
CA GLN A 275 15.74 4.44 0.80
C GLN A 275 14.71 3.31 0.85
N ILE A 276 14.47 2.77 2.04
CA ILE A 276 13.55 1.64 2.22
C ILE A 276 12.36 2.09 3.05
N ARG A 277 11.15 1.93 2.50
CA ARG A 277 9.94 2.00 3.30
C ARG A 277 9.72 0.65 3.96
N ILE A 278 9.46 0.66 5.27
CA ILE A 278 9.11 -0.53 6.05
C ILE A 278 7.87 -0.28 6.92
N PRO A 279 7.10 -1.31 7.31
CA PRO A 279 6.28 -1.20 8.50
C PRO A 279 7.13 -0.94 9.74
N SER A 280 6.49 -0.58 10.84
CA SER A 280 7.14 -0.66 12.15
C SER A 280 7.62 -2.09 12.40
N LEU A 281 8.88 -2.29 12.80
CA LEU A 281 9.50 -3.62 12.91
C LEU A 281 8.98 -4.44 14.10
N ASP A 282 8.31 -3.80 15.05
CA ASP A 282 7.71 -4.45 16.22
C ASP A 282 6.63 -5.48 15.84
N VAL A 283 6.55 -6.54 16.64
CA VAL A 283 5.44 -7.49 16.56
C VAL A 283 4.18 -6.88 17.17
N LYS A 284 3.10 -6.87 16.39
CA LYS A 284 1.86 -6.14 16.72
C LYS A 284 1.07 -6.76 17.88
N GLU A 285 0.96 -8.09 17.96
CA GLU A 285 0.11 -8.79 18.93
C GLU A 285 0.82 -10.04 19.48
N GLY A 286 0.28 -10.64 20.55
CA GLY A 286 0.80 -11.90 21.09
C GLY A 286 1.95 -11.77 22.08
N ILE A 287 2.24 -10.56 22.58
CA ILE A 287 3.25 -10.35 23.61
C ILE A 287 2.76 -10.88 24.97
N ILE A 288 3.50 -11.82 25.55
CA ILE A 288 3.21 -12.47 26.84
C ILE A 288 4.40 -12.37 27.79
N SER A 289 4.16 -12.53 29.09
CA SER A 289 5.24 -12.62 30.08
C SER A 289 5.97 -13.97 30.00
N ASP A 290 7.24 -14.02 30.41
CA ASP A 290 8.01 -15.27 30.50
C ASP A 290 7.31 -16.34 31.34
N LYS A 291 6.70 -15.93 32.47
CA LYS A 291 5.89 -16.80 33.33
C LYS A 291 4.66 -17.39 32.63
N ALA A 292 4.08 -16.65 31.68
CA ALA A 292 2.95 -17.13 30.89
C ALA A 292 3.41 -18.13 29.84
N LYS A 293 4.55 -17.87 29.19
CA LYS A 293 5.17 -18.78 28.23
C LYS A 293 5.60 -20.10 28.88
N ALA A 294 6.24 -20.02 30.06
CA ALA A 294 6.61 -21.19 30.86
C ALA A 294 5.40 -22.03 31.31
N LYS A 295 4.19 -21.45 31.33
CA LYS A 295 2.92 -22.14 31.60
C LYS A 295 2.25 -22.70 30.32
N GLY A 296 2.96 -22.73 29.19
CA GLY A 296 2.47 -23.26 27.93
C GLY A 296 1.49 -22.34 27.17
N LYS A 297 1.40 -21.05 27.53
CA LYS A 297 0.61 -20.11 26.73
C LYS A 297 1.34 -19.75 25.44
N GLU A 298 0.62 -19.79 24.31
CA GLU A 298 1.12 -19.36 23.01
C GLU A 298 1.34 -17.85 22.98
N GLY A 299 2.46 -17.43 22.40
CA GLY A 299 2.86 -16.03 22.27
C GLY A 299 4.38 -15.86 22.29
N ILE A 300 4.80 -14.61 22.17
CA ILE A 300 6.21 -14.22 22.21
C ILE A 300 6.49 -13.36 23.44
N THR A 301 7.67 -13.53 24.02
CA THR A 301 8.16 -12.76 25.15
C THR A 301 8.66 -11.39 24.71
N LYS A 302 8.93 -10.50 25.68
CA LYS A 302 9.62 -9.23 25.40
C LYS A 302 10.96 -9.48 24.72
N ALA A 303 11.77 -10.40 25.26
CA ALA A 303 13.11 -10.70 24.73
C ALA A 303 13.05 -11.20 23.28
N GLU A 304 12.08 -12.08 22.97
CA GLU A 304 11.88 -12.55 21.59
C GLU A 304 11.42 -11.45 20.64
N ALA A 305 10.59 -10.51 21.09
CA ALA A 305 10.18 -9.36 20.28
C ALA A 305 11.35 -8.40 20.00
N VAL A 306 12.25 -8.21 20.96
CA VAL A 306 13.48 -7.40 20.80
C VAL A 306 14.45 -8.08 19.82
N SER A 307 14.67 -9.38 19.98
CA SER A 307 15.56 -10.17 19.11
C SER A 307 15.02 -10.30 17.67
N ASP A 308 13.69 -10.35 17.51
CA ASP A 308 13.03 -10.31 16.21
C ASP A 308 13.31 -9.00 15.46
N VAL A 309 13.27 -7.85 16.15
CA VAL A 309 13.68 -6.57 15.54
C VAL A 309 15.14 -6.63 15.09
N ALA A 310 16.04 -7.12 15.95
CA ALA A 310 17.46 -7.21 15.60
C ALA A 310 17.71 -8.09 14.36
N THR A 311 16.98 -9.20 14.26
CA THR A 311 17.01 -10.12 13.10
C THR A 311 16.51 -9.43 11.83
N LYS A 312 15.39 -8.69 11.90
CA LYS A 312 14.85 -7.93 10.77
C LYS A 312 15.79 -6.81 10.31
N LEU A 313 16.46 -6.13 11.25
CA LEU A 313 17.49 -5.13 10.93
C LEU A 313 18.70 -5.75 10.21
N ALA A 314 19.17 -6.92 10.68
CA ALA A 314 20.25 -7.65 10.03
C ALA A 314 19.87 -8.10 8.61
N TYR A 315 18.64 -8.58 8.42
CA TYR A 315 18.12 -8.91 7.10
C TYR A 315 18.06 -7.69 6.19
N LEU A 316 17.53 -6.55 6.64
CA LEU A 316 17.45 -5.33 5.82
C LEU A 316 18.83 -4.84 5.39
N GLN A 317 19.80 -4.85 6.31
CA GLN A 317 21.17 -4.42 6.02
C GLN A 317 21.80 -5.30 4.93
N SER A 318 21.64 -6.61 5.01
CA SER A 318 22.22 -7.55 4.03
C SER A 318 21.45 -7.58 2.71
N HIS A 319 20.12 -7.61 2.77
CA HIS A 319 19.24 -7.68 1.60
C HIS A 319 19.39 -6.48 0.66
N TYR A 320 19.67 -5.29 1.22
CA TYR A 320 19.88 -4.05 0.46
C TYR A 320 21.36 -3.67 0.32
N ASN A 321 22.26 -4.61 0.61
CA ASN A 321 23.71 -4.42 0.55
C ASN A 321 24.23 -3.11 1.17
N MET A 322 23.63 -2.65 2.27
CA MET A 322 23.89 -1.31 2.80
C MET A 322 25.36 -1.11 3.22
N ARG A 323 26.11 -2.19 3.46
CA ARG A 323 27.54 -2.10 3.82
C ARG A 323 28.38 -1.49 2.70
N ASP A 324 28.08 -1.83 1.46
CA ASP A 324 28.85 -1.39 0.29
C ASP A 324 28.33 -0.04 -0.22
N GLU A 325 27.04 0.23 -0.02
CA GLU A 325 26.38 1.49 -0.38
C GLU A 325 26.77 2.66 0.53
N ILE A 326 27.07 2.38 1.80
CA ILE A 326 27.44 3.40 2.78
C ILE A 326 28.96 3.60 2.74
N SER A 327 29.39 4.81 2.42
CA SER A 327 30.80 5.19 2.55
C SER A 327 31.22 5.27 4.03
N THR A 328 32.42 4.78 4.35
CA THR A 328 32.99 4.91 5.70
C THR A 328 33.17 6.40 6.03
N ASN A 329 32.55 6.84 7.11
CA ASN A 329 32.74 8.18 7.67
C ASN A 329 33.64 8.12 8.93
N PRO A 330 34.02 9.26 9.52
CA PRO A 330 34.86 9.32 10.72
C PRO A 330 34.44 8.46 11.92
N VAL A 331 33.15 8.23 12.09
CA VAL A 331 32.58 7.54 13.25
C VAL A 331 32.18 6.09 12.94
N GLY A 332 32.27 5.68 11.67
CA GLY A 332 32.05 4.32 11.17
C GLY A 332 31.07 4.28 10.00
N LYS A 333 30.33 3.17 9.88
CA LYS A 333 29.19 3.04 8.97
C LYS A 333 27.91 2.87 9.76
N ALA A 334 26.86 3.58 9.35
CA ALA A 334 25.52 3.41 9.88
C ALA A 334 24.45 3.75 8.84
N PHE A 335 23.29 3.10 8.96
CA PHE A 335 22.04 3.52 8.35
C PHE A 335 21.09 4.04 9.42
N THR A 336 20.15 4.90 9.01
CA THR A 336 19.20 5.51 9.94
C THR A 336 17.84 4.81 9.87
N TYR A 337 17.28 4.42 11.01
CA TYR A 337 15.88 4.04 11.13
C TYR A 337 15.03 5.25 11.55
N ASN A 338 14.43 5.89 10.56
CA ASN A 338 13.46 6.97 10.73
C ASN A 338 12.12 6.42 11.21
N LEU A 339 11.96 6.31 12.53
CA LEU A 339 10.76 5.79 13.18
C LEU A 339 9.74 6.92 13.39
N LEU A 340 8.70 6.96 12.55
CA LEU A 340 7.71 8.05 12.49
C LEU A 340 6.55 7.88 13.49
N THR A 341 6.83 7.21 14.61
CA THR A 341 5.85 6.78 15.60
C THR A 341 5.80 7.76 16.79
N ALA A 342 4.59 7.99 17.32
CA ALA A 342 4.40 8.84 18.49
C ALA A 342 4.86 8.13 19.77
N LEU A 343 5.42 8.90 20.70
CA LEU A 343 5.84 8.43 22.02
C LEU A 343 4.80 8.84 23.08
N ASN A 344 4.51 7.96 24.03
CA ASN A 344 3.64 8.16 25.19
C ASN A 344 2.31 8.85 24.87
N ASP A 345 1.66 8.49 23.76
CA ASP A 345 0.36 9.08 23.40
C ASP A 345 -0.70 8.64 24.43
N ARG A 346 -1.33 9.62 25.12
CA ARG A 346 -2.32 9.39 26.19
C ARG A 346 -3.54 8.58 25.73
N PHE A 347 -3.78 8.47 24.42
CA PHE A 347 -4.84 7.66 23.83
C PHE A 347 -4.33 6.32 23.29
N GLU A 348 -3.20 5.80 23.77
CA GLU A 348 -2.71 4.44 23.49
C GLU A 348 -3.58 3.36 24.16
N GLY A 349 -4.87 3.28 23.77
CA GLY A 349 -5.77 2.19 24.14
C GLY A 349 -5.71 1.04 23.14
N GLY A 350 -5.91 -0.20 23.63
CA GLY A 350 -6.10 -1.41 22.82
C GLY A 350 -4.84 -2.23 22.54
N LYS A 351 -4.92 -3.12 21.54
CA LYS A 351 -3.88 -4.13 21.21
C LYS A 351 -2.62 -3.58 20.51
N ASN A 352 -2.52 -2.27 20.26
CA ASN A 352 -1.55 -1.73 19.32
C ASN A 352 -0.84 -0.50 19.92
N LYS A 353 0.10 -0.75 20.83
CA LYS A 353 0.79 0.25 21.69
C LYS A 353 2.04 0.79 21.00
N GLN A 354 2.00 2.07 20.63
CA GLN A 354 3.09 2.70 19.87
C GLN A 354 4.37 2.83 20.70
N SER A 355 4.23 3.21 21.97
CA SER A 355 5.36 3.31 22.89
C SER A 355 5.99 1.97 23.20
N GLN A 356 5.19 0.89 23.26
CA GLN A 356 5.72 -0.46 23.43
C GLN A 356 6.55 -0.89 22.22
N GLY A 357 6.04 -0.67 21.01
CA GLY A 357 6.77 -0.97 19.78
C GLY A 357 8.07 -0.16 19.67
N ALA A 358 8.03 1.13 20.00
CA ALA A 358 9.22 1.98 20.02
C ALA A 358 10.29 1.48 21.01
N ARG A 359 9.90 0.99 22.20
CA ARG A 359 10.82 0.35 23.16
C ARG A 359 11.51 -0.87 22.55
N PHE A 360 10.73 -1.78 21.95
CA PHE A 360 11.29 -2.98 21.32
C PHE A 360 12.23 -2.64 20.18
N ILE A 361 11.93 -1.58 19.42
CA ILE A 361 12.77 -1.14 18.31
C ILE A 361 14.09 -0.56 18.80
N LEU A 362 14.08 0.30 19.81
CA LEU A 362 15.31 0.89 20.38
C LEU A 362 16.18 -0.19 21.02
N GLU A 363 15.60 -1.05 21.87
CA GLU A 363 16.32 -2.19 22.47
C GLU A 363 16.86 -3.13 21.39
N GLY A 364 16.07 -3.44 20.36
CA GLY A 364 16.45 -4.33 19.26
C GLY A 364 17.55 -3.75 18.37
N ALA A 365 17.57 -2.42 18.18
CA ALA A 365 18.66 -1.74 17.50
C ALA A 365 19.97 -1.82 18.31
N HIS A 366 19.93 -1.72 19.64
CA HIS A 366 21.11 -1.97 20.47
C HIS A 366 21.57 -3.43 20.41
N GLU A 367 20.65 -4.40 20.40
CA GLU A 367 20.97 -5.82 20.24
C GLU A 367 21.66 -6.08 18.89
N TYR A 368 21.09 -5.55 17.80
CA TYR A 368 21.68 -5.58 16.46
C TYR A 368 23.08 -4.94 16.43
N ASN A 369 23.23 -3.71 16.95
CA ASN A 369 24.52 -3.02 16.91
C ASN A 369 25.61 -3.75 17.72
N ALA A 370 25.24 -4.37 18.84
CA ALA A 370 26.17 -5.20 19.61
C ALA A 370 26.58 -6.47 18.84
N SER A 371 25.68 -7.09 18.06
CA SER A 371 26.03 -8.23 17.22
C SER A 371 26.98 -7.83 16.08
N GLN A 372 26.83 -6.62 15.51
CA GLN A 372 27.76 -6.10 14.51
C GLN A 372 29.17 -5.91 15.08
N LEU A 373 29.31 -5.47 16.34
CA LEU A 373 30.61 -5.34 17.00
C LEU A 373 31.28 -6.69 17.28
N LYS A 374 30.51 -7.72 17.64
CA LYS A 374 31.05 -9.08 17.87
C LYS A 374 31.72 -9.64 16.61
N ASN A 375 31.20 -9.26 15.43
CA ASN A 375 31.70 -9.70 14.13
C ASN A 375 32.73 -8.73 13.51
N ALA A 376 33.12 -7.66 14.23
CA ALA A 376 33.97 -6.57 13.70
C ALA A 376 35.36 -7.01 13.23
N LYS A 377 35.84 -8.18 13.69
CA LYS A 377 37.13 -8.75 13.27
C LYS A 377 37.12 -9.29 11.85
N GLU A 378 35.95 -9.68 11.36
CA GLU A 378 35.76 -10.28 10.04
C GLU A 378 35.21 -9.27 9.04
N ILE A 379 34.32 -8.39 9.50
CA ILE A 379 33.64 -7.45 8.63
C ILE A 379 33.39 -6.11 9.33
N GLU A 380 33.59 -5.01 8.60
CA GLU A 380 33.31 -3.66 9.10
C GLU A 380 31.86 -3.54 9.63
N PRO A 381 31.67 -3.14 10.90
CA PRO A 381 30.35 -3.00 11.50
C PRO A 381 29.52 -1.92 10.80
N VAL A 382 28.24 -2.22 10.55
CA VAL A 382 27.25 -1.26 10.05
C VAL A 382 26.16 -1.10 11.10
N PHE A 383 26.09 0.05 11.75
CA PHE A 383 25.11 0.29 12.81
C PHE A 383 23.75 0.75 12.27
N CYS A 384 22.71 0.50 13.06
CA CYS A 384 21.38 1.10 12.93
C CYS A 384 21.23 2.19 14.01
N LEU A 385 21.04 3.44 13.59
CA LEU A 385 20.74 4.56 14.49
C LEU A 385 19.27 4.91 14.37
N VAL A 386 18.52 4.89 15.48
CA VAL A 386 17.06 5.09 15.47
C VAL A 386 16.73 6.57 15.68
N GLN A 387 16.11 7.18 14.67
CA GLN A 387 15.59 8.54 14.72
C GLN A 387 14.07 8.53 14.92
N ASN A 388 13.63 8.47 16.18
CA ASN A 388 12.20 8.47 16.52
C ASN A 388 11.63 9.90 16.60
N ILE A 389 11.34 10.52 15.45
CA ILE A 389 10.62 11.80 15.41
C ILE A 389 9.21 11.57 14.89
N SER A 390 8.22 11.85 15.75
CA SER A 390 6.80 11.70 15.42
C SER A 390 6.32 12.79 14.48
N ILE A 391 5.66 12.41 13.38
CA ILE A 391 5.20 13.38 12.36
C ILE A 391 3.71 13.69 12.42
N ASN A 392 2.97 13.05 13.33
CA ASN A 392 1.51 13.20 13.42
C ASN A 392 1.08 14.34 14.36
N GLY A 393 2.02 14.96 15.07
CA GLY A 393 1.75 16.01 16.06
C GLY A 393 1.11 15.50 17.36
N PHE A 394 1.20 14.20 17.63
CA PHE A 394 0.70 13.56 18.85
C PHE A 394 1.85 12.94 19.65
N GLY A 395 1.58 12.72 20.93
CA GLY A 395 2.54 12.17 21.88
C GLY A 395 3.54 13.21 22.38
N ASP A 396 4.50 12.73 23.15
CA ASP A 396 5.58 13.55 23.67
C ASP A 396 6.44 14.09 22.52
N SER A 397 6.79 15.37 22.61
CA SER A 397 7.96 15.92 21.93
C SER A 397 9.23 15.25 22.45
N LEU A 398 10.25 15.15 21.58
CA LEU A 398 11.61 14.81 22.03
C LEU A 398 12.14 15.87 23.03
N GLY A 399 13.27 15.57 23.65
CA GLY A 399 13.92 16.38 24.67
C GLY A 399 14.38 15.54 25.85
N TYR A 400 15.48 15.96 26.49
CA TYR A 400 16.01 15.27 27.65
C TYR A 400 15.14 15.50 28.89
N GLY A 401 14.85 14.42 29.63
CA GLY A 401 13.95 14.41 30.79
C GLY A 401 12.57 13.80 30.51
N GLY A 402 11.78 13.63 31.56
CA GLY A 402 10.51 12.89 31.50
C GLY A 402 10.72 11.40 31.80
N ASN A 403 10.41 10.52 30.85
CA ASN A 403 10.61 9.07 30.99
C ASN A 403 11.79 8.56 30.15
N ASP A 404 12.26 7.35 30.50
CA ASP A 404 13.42 6.73 29.87
C ASP A 404 13.28 6.58 28.35
N LEU A 405 12.09 6.23 27.86
CA LEU A 405 11.85 6.05 26.42
C LEU A 405 12.01 7.37 25.67
N LYS A 406 11.49 8.48 26.21
CA LYS A 406 11.66 9.81 25.62
C LYS A 406 13.13 10.23 25.61
N THR A 407 13.84 10.01 26.71
CA THR A 407 15.26 10.35 26.83
C THR A 407 16.10 9.54 25.86
N GLU A 408 15.86 8.23 25.75
CA GLU A 408 16.51 7.34 24.80
C GLU A 408 16.24 7.75 23.35
N ALA A 409 14.96 7.97 23.00
CA ALA A 409 14.58 8.40 21.66
C ALA A 409 15.23 9.72 21.27
N THR A 410 15.41 10.65 22.22
CA THR A 410 16.09 11.93 22.00
C THR A 410 17.58 11.71 21.75
N LEU A 411 18.23 10.94 22.61
CA LEU A 411 19.66 10.62 22.48
C LEU A 411 19.96 9.94 21.14
N MET A 412 19.20 8.90 20.80
CA MET A 412 19.43 8.14 19.55
C MET A 412 19.13 8.97 18.29
N ALA A 413 18.12 9.85 18.32
CA ALA A 413 17.85 10.77 17.22
C ALA A 413 18.98 11.78 17.04
N GLU A 414 19.49 12.35 18.12
CA GLU A 414 20.62 13.29 18.05
C GLU A 414 21.91 12.60 17.61
N MET A 415 22.15 11.36 18.02
CA MET A 415 23.27 10.55 17.50
C MET A 415 23.14 10.25 16.00
N ALA A 416 21.94 9.90 15.52
CA ALA A 416 21.70 9.70 14.08
C ALA A 416 22.03 10.98 13.30
N MET A 417 21.61 12.13 13.80
CA MET A 417 21.93 13.43 13.21
C MET A 417 23.43 13.72 13.23
N LEU A 418 24.13 13.50 14.35
CA LEU A 418 25.59 13.66 14.40
C LEU A 418 26.30 12.79 13.35
N TYR A 419 25.85 11.54 13.16
CA TYR A 419 26.39 10.66 12.12
C TYR A 419 26.18 11.23 10.70
N ASN A 420 24.96 11.68 10.38
CA ASN A 420 24.59 12.15 9.04
C ASN A 420 25.11 13.55 8.70
N LEU A 421 25.46 14.36 9.71
CA LEU A 421 25.90 15.75 9.56
C LEU A 421 27.42 15.91 9.61
N VAL A 422 28.18 14.87 9.96
CA VAL A 422 29.66 14.88 10.00
C VAL A 422 30.25 14.35 8.71
N ASP A 423 31.11 15.15 8.11
CA ASP A 423 31.94 14.77 6.97
C ASP A 423 33.40 14.50 7.42
N LYS A 424 34.19 13.81 6.59
CA LYS A 424 35.63 13.55 6.80
C LYS A 424 36.43 14.83 7.02
N ASN A 425 36.04 15.92 6.37
CA ASN A 425 36.69 17.22 6.45
C ASN A 425 36.05 18.15 7.49
N ASP A 426 35.07 17.67 8.27
CA ASP A 426 34.40 18.50 9.27
C ASP A 426 35.36 18.83 10.42
N ARG A 427 35.57 20.12 10.69
CA ARG A 427 36.44 20.59 11.79
C ARG A 427 35.98 20.09 13.15
N GLN A 428 34.72 19.70 13.28
CA GLN A 428 34.11 19.24 14.54
C GLN A 428 34.15 17.72 14.70
N LYS A 429 34.71 17.00 13.73
CA LYS A 429 34.92 15.55 13.80
C LYS A 429 35.51 15.11 15.14
N ALA A 430 36.57 15.77 15.61
CA ALA A 430 37.27 15.42 16.84
C ALA A 430 36.38 15.53 18.10
N THR A 431 35.34 16.37 18.06
CA THR A 431 34.36 16.49 19.16
C THR A 431 33.26 15.43 19.10
N ILE A 432 33.04 14.82 17.93
CA ILE A 432 31.93 13.88 17.69
C ILE A 432 32.40 12.42 17.78
N GLU A 433 33.66 12.11 17.45
CA GLU A 433 34.23 10.77 17.63
C GLU A 433 34.06 10.18 19.06
N PRO A 434 34.26 10.96 20.15
CA PRO A 434 34.05 10.47 21.51
C PRO A 434 32.62 9.97 21.79
N VAL A 435 31.61 10.61 21.19
CA VAL A 435 30.20 10.21 21.34
C VAL A 435 29.99 8.76 20.88
N PHE A 436 30.55 8.40 19.73
CA PHE A 436 30.40 7.05 19.18
C PHE A 436 31.33 6.03 19.85
N ALA A 437 32.46 6.47 20.41
CA ALA A 437 33.31 5.60 21.22
C ALA A 437 32.58 5.17 22.51
N GLN A 438 31.91 6.09 23.19
CA GLN A 438 31.10 5.81 24.38
C GLN A 438 29.94 4.87 24.07
N TYR A 439 29.27 5.05 22.93
CA TYR A 439 28.23 4.13 22.50
C TYR A 439 28.77 2.71 22.24
N LYS A 440 29.92 2.57 21.58
CA LYS A 440 30.58 1.26 21.40
C LYS A 440 30.92 0.61 22.74
N ALA A 441 31.38 1.37 23.73
CA ALA A 441 31.66 0.88 25.07
C ALA A 441 30.38 0.35 25.75
N TYR A 442 29.27 1.09 25.67
CA TYR A 442 27.96 0.63 26.14
C TYR A 442 27.52 -0.67 25.46
N LEU A 443 27.66 -0.80 24.14
CA LEU A 443 27.27 -2.00 23.39
C LEU A 443 28.05 -3.26 23.80
N THR A 444 29.25 -3.10 24.37
CA THR A 444 30.08 -4.21 24.89
C THR A 444 29.88 -4.51 26.36
N SER A 445 29.11 -3.70 27.09
CA SER A 445 28.82 -3.88 28.52
C SER A 445 27.64 -4.83 28.76
N ASP A 446 27.44 -5.24 30.02
CA ASP A 446 26.20 -5.91 30.42
C ASP A 446 25.05 -4.90 30.47
N ARG A 447 24.00 -5.15 29.68
CA ARG A 447 22.83 -4.27 29.50
C ARG A 447 21.58 -4.81 30.17
N SER A 448 21.69 -5.89 30.95
CA SER A 448 20.53 -6.56 31.58
C SER A 448 19.76 -5.64 32.54
N GLU A 449 20.45 -4.77 33.27
CA GLU A 449 19.84 -3.79 34.20
C GLU A 449 19.54 -2.43 33.54
N GLN A 450 20.21 -2.09 32.44
CA GLN A 450 20.10 -0.81 31.74
C GLN A 450 19.91 -1.05 30.24
N PRO A 451 18.68 -1.37 29.80
CA PRO A 451 18.41 -1.73 28.40
C PRO A 451 18.54 -0.56 27.42
N PHE A 452 18.57 0.67 27.93
CA PHE A 452 18.70 1.91 27.15
C PHE A 452 20.05 2.59 27.38
N PHE A 453 20.64 3.10 26.30
CA PHE A 453 21.93 3.77 26.35
C PHE A 453 21.90 4.99 27.26
N SER A 454 20.83 5.78 27.18
CA SER A 454 20.61 6.99 27.99
C SER A 454 20.59 6.76 29.50
N GLN A 455 20.43 5.52 29.96
CA GLN A 455 20.45 5.17 31.39
C GLN A 455 21.87 4.88 31.91
N SER A 456 22.80 4.54 31.01
CA SER A 456 24.20 4.26 31.34
C SER A 456 24.99 5.52 31.66
N GLU A 457 26.09 5.37 32.39
CA GLU A 457 27.01 6.49 32.68
C GLU A 457 27.59 7.06 31.37
N GLN A 458 27.93 6.20 30.42
CA GLN A 458 28.37 6.57 29.08
C GLN A 458 27.30 7.40 28.36
N GLY A 459 26.03 6.99 28.44
CA GLY A 459 24.92 7.71 27.80
C GLY A 459 24.68 9.09 28.41
N LYS A 460 24.77 9.22 29.75
CA LYS A 460 24.67 10.51 30.45
C LYS A 460 25.80 11.47 30.05
N GLU A 461 27.03 10.96 29.92
CA GLU A 461 28.17 11.73 29.44
C GLU A 461 27.96 12.19 27.99
N VAL A 462 27.50 11.29 27.11
CA VAL A 462 27.18 11.63 25.72
C VAL A 462 26.10 12.70 25.63
N ILE A 463 25.04 12.63 26.46
CA ILE A 463 24.00 13.68 26.50
C ILE A 463 24.62 15.06 26.76
N ALA A 464 25.55 15.16 27.72
CA ALA A 464 26.26 16.41 28.00
C ALA A 464 27.12 16.87 26.80
N GLN A 465 27.90 15.96 26.21
CA GLN A 465 28.73 16.26 25.04
C GLN A 465 27.91 16.75 23.84
N ILE A 466 26.77 16.12 23.55
CA ILE A 466 25.89 16.53 22.45
C ILE A 466 25.34 17.94 22.69
N GLN A 467 24.98 18.27 23.94
CA GLN A 467 24.52 19.62 24.29
C GLN A 467 25.63 20.67 24.09
N GLU A 468 26.88 20.35 24.42
CA GLU A 468 28.03 21.22 24.14
C GLU A 468 28.27 21.41 22.63
N ILE A 469 28.20 20.34 21.84
CA ILE A 469 28.31 20.39 20.38
C ILE A 469 27.23 21.30 19.79
N LYS A 470 25.98 21.14 20.22
CA LYS A 470 24.83 21.95 19.77
C LYS A 470 25.00 23.43 20.17
N ALA A 471 25.46 23.71 21.39
CA ALA A 471 25.79 25.06 21.81
C ALA A 471 26.92 25.67 20.94
N GLY A 472 27.93 24.87 20.59
CA GLY A 472 28.96 25.25 19.63
C GLY A 472 28.38 25.60 18.26
N TRP A 473 27.44 24.80 17.74
CA TRP A 473 26.75 25.07 16.47
C TRP A 473 25.90 26.33 16.51
N ALA A 474 25.17 26.58 17.59
CA ALA A 474 24.33 27.77 17.74
C ALA A 474 25.16 29.07 17.78
N ASN A 475 26.37 29.02 18.33
CA ASN A 475 27.28 30.16 18.45
C ASN A 475 28.22 30.34 17.24
N THR A 476 28.43 29.27 16.46
CA THR A 476 29.23 29.35 15.25
C THR A 476 28.36 29.92 14.15
N ASN A 477 28.65 31.16 13.76
CA ASN A 477 28.24 31.69 12.48
C ASN A 477 28.85 30.79 11.40
N GLN A 478 28.15 29.72 10.96
CA GLN A 478 28.55 28.83 9.87
C GLN A 478 28.46 29.59 8.54
N ARG A 479 29.26 30.66 8.43
CA ARG A 479 29.38 31.60 7.32
C ARG A 479 30.43 31.14 6.32
N GLU A 480 30.74 29.85 6.27
CA GLU A 480 31.47 29.31 5.12
C GLU A 480 30.60 29.50 3.87
N ASN A 481 31.19 29.36 2.67
CA ASN A 481 30.51 29.61 1.40
C ASN A 481 29.40 28.57 1.09
N VAL A 482 28.38 28.46 1.95
CA VAL A 482 27.20 27.58 1.81
C VAL A 482 26.51 27.76 0.45
N ARG A 483 26.68 28.93 -0.19
CA ARG A 483 26.17 29.19 -1.55
C ARG A 483 26.86 28.33 -2.61
N GLU A 484 28.16 28.06 -2.46
CA GLU A 484 29.00 27.30 -3.38
C GLU A 484 28.91 25.79 -3.16
N LEU A 485 28.31 25.35 -2.06
CA LEU A 485 28.09 23.93 -1.76
C LEU A 485 26.96 23.33 -2.60
N ASP A 486 26.99 22.01 -2.78
CA ASP A 486 25.86 21.26 -3.35
C ASP A 486 24.61 21.33 -2.44
N THR A 487 23.44 20.94 -2.97
CA THR A 487 22.17 21.05 -2.24
C THR A 487 22.07 20.12 -1.03
N VAL A 488 22.71 18.95 -1.05
CA VAL A 488 22.74 18.05 0.12
C VAL A 488 23.55 18.71 1.23
N SER A 489 24.69 19.32 0.91
CA SER A 489 25.50 20.09 1.86
C SER A 489 24.76 21.31 2.42
N LYS A 490 23.96 22.01 1.60
CA LYS A 490 23.05 23.09 2.07
C LYS A 490 22.00 22.56 3.05
N ALA A 491 21.40 21.41 2.75
CA ALA A 491 20.44 20.76 3.64
C ALA A 491 21.08 20.31 4.98
N ARG A 492 22.33 19.82 4.96
CA ARG A 492 23.09 19.52 6.20
C ARG A 492 23.30 20.78 7.04
N GLY A 493 23.67 21.91 6.43
CA GLY A 493 23.80 23.19 7.13
C GLY A 493 22.49 23.64 7.78
N ALA A 494 21.37 23.54 7.06
CA ALA A 494 20.05 23.83 7.59
C ALA A 494 19.69 22.91 8.78
N LEU A 495 19.94 21.60 8.67
CA LEU A 495 19.70 20.62 9.74
C LEU A 495 20.56 20.87 10.98
N LYS A 496 21.84 21.25 10.81
CA LYS A 496 22.72 21.63 11.92
C LYS A 496 22.12 22.79 12.72
N VAL A 497 21.66 23.84 12.03
CA VAL A 497 21.01 25.01 12.67
C VAL A 497 19.69 24.62 13.34
N MET A 498 18.86 23.79 12.70
CA MET A 498 17.61 23.30 13.29
C MET A 498 17.86 22.48 14.56
N MET A 499 18.82 21.55 14.53
CA MET A 499 19.17 20.71 15.68
C MET A 499 19.78 21.53 16.82
N ALA A 500 20.66 22.49 16.51
CA ALA A 500 21.28 23.37 17.50
C ALA A 500 20.26 24.22 18.29
N ASN A 501 19.08 24.45 17.70
CA ASN A 501 17.97 25.21 18.29
C ASN A 501 16.77 24.33 18.66
N ASP A 502 16.97 23.01 18.79
CA ASP A 502 15.96 22.03 19.22
C ASP A 502 14.68 22.00 18.38
N LEU A 503 14.74 22.38 17.10
CA LEU A 503 13.55 22.36 16.24
C LEU A 503 13.07 20.92 15.94
N HIS A 504 13.96 19.92 16.00
CA HIS A 504 13.60 18.50 15.92
C HIS A 504 12.74 18.01 17.09
N GLN A 505 12.75 18.74 18.21
CA GLN A 505 11.91 18.46 19.37
C GLN A 505 10.49 19.04 19.22
N GLN A 506 10.23 19.84 18.17
CA GLN A 506 8.96 20.51 17.96
C GLN A 506 8.14 19.85 16.86
N HIS A 507 6.92 19.42 17.20
CA HIS A 507 5.99 18.76 16.28
C HIS A 507 5.72 19.53 14.98
N GLN A 508 5.75 20.86 15.02
CA GLN A 508 5.51 21.71 13.85
C GLN A 508 6.60 21.59 12.77
N TYR A 509 7.84 21.24 13.15
CA TYR A 509 8.95 21.09 12.21
C TYR A 509 9.25 19.62 11.89
N ALA A 510 8.62 18.67 12.57
CA ALA A 510 8.93 17.24 12.49
C ALA A 510 8.97 16.68 11.05
N LYS A 511 8.01 17.04 10.19
CA LYS A 511 7.98 16.57 8.79
C LYS A 511 9.10 17.15 7.94
N ALA A 512 9.32 18.46 8.04
CA ALA A 512 10.39 19.13 7.31
C ALA A 512 11.76 18.61 7.77
N PHE A 513 11.95 18.45 9.08
CA PHE A 513 13.16 17.88 9.66
C PHE A 513 13.39 16.44 9.19
N GLN A 514 12.38 15.56 9.26
CA GLN A 514 12.50 14.17 8.79
C GLN A 514 12.76 14.08 7.28
N ALA A 515 12.11 14.93 6.47
CA ALA A 515 12.35 14.95 5.03
C ALA A 515 13.78 15.40 4.69
N LEU A 516 14.28 16.45 5.37
CA LEU A 516 15.67 16.89 5.22
C LEU A 516 16.66 15.81 5.70
N SER A 517 16.36 15.13 6.82
CA SER A 517 17.21 14.06 7.35
C SER A 517 17.39 12.93 6.33
N ILE A 518 16.27 12.38 5.83
CA ILE A 518 16.32 11.33 4.81
C ILE A 518 17.01 11.80 3.54
N PHE A 519 16.85 13.06 3.15
CA PHE A 519 17.50 13.62 1.97
C PHE A 519 19.03 13.68 2.08
N VAL A 520 19.60 13.79 3.28
CA VAL A 520 21.06 13.83 3.51
C VAL A 520 21.68 12.47 3.86
N GLU A 521 20.85 11.45 4.09
CA GLU A 521 21.23 10.08 4.44
C GLU A 521 21.64 9.26 3.20
N GLN A 522 22.75 8.51 3.29
CA GLN A 522 23.17 7.55 2.25
C GLN A 522 22.32 6.28 2.27
N ALA A 523 21.89 5.85 3.47
CA ALA A 523 21.03 4.69 3.65
C ALA A 523 20.04 4.94 4.79
N SER A 524 18.76 4.72 4.49
CA SER A 524 17.66 4.99 5.40
C SER A 524 16.59 3.92 5.29
N ILE A 525 16.04 3.54 6.44
CA ILE A 525 14.79 2.82 6.53
C ILE A 525 13.77 3.73 7.23
N ALA A 526 12.55 3.82 6.72
CA ALA A 526 11.51 4.68 7.27
C ALA A 526 10.21 3.93 7.45
N GLY A 527 9.61 4.04 8.63
CA GLY A 527 8.40 3.28 8.95
C GLY A 527 7.62 3.80 10.14
N CYS A 528 6.36 3.38 10.22
CA CYS A 528 5.52 3.58 11.38
C CYS A 528 4.48 2.47 11.51
N LYS A 529 3.71 2.49 12.61
CA LYS A 529 2.62 1.53 12.87
C LYS A 529 1.59 1.42 11.73
N SER A 530 1.28 2.54 11.06
CA SER A 530 0.38 2.60 9.89
C SER A 530 1.25 2.96 8.68
N GLY A 531 2.16 2.05 8.32
CA GLY A 531 3.39 2.32 7.57
C GLY A 531 3.24 2.99 6.19
N ASN A 532 2.03 3.04 5.63
CA ASN A 532 1.77 3.74 4.36
C ASN A 532 1.70 5.25 4.53
N GLU A 533 0.77 5.70 5.36
CA GLU A 533 0.34 7.10 5.38
C GLU A 533 1.48 8.06 5.74
N ARG A 534 2.23 7.73 6.78
CA ARG A 534 3.29 8.61 7.32
C ARG A 534 4.56 8.52 6.52
N ALA A 535 4.93 7.32 6.07
CA ALA A 535 6.11 7.15 5.23
C ALA A 535 5.91 7.86 3.88
N GLN A 536 4.72 7.78 3.29
CA GLN A 536 4.38 8.49 2.05
C GLN A 536 4.47 10.01 2.23
N ALA A 537 3.96 10.56 3.33
CA ALA A 537 4.03 12.00 3.61
C ALA A 537 5.47 12.55 3.64
N ILE A 538 6.41 11.76 4.20
CA ILE A 538 7.82 12.15 4.26
C ILE A 538 8.51 11.85 2.93
N ALA A 539 8.33 10.66 2.37
CA ALA A 539 8.94 10.28 1.09
C ALA A 539 8.51 11.22 -0.06
N GLY A 540 7.28 11.74 -0.04
CA GLY A 540 6.82 12.73 -1.01
C GLY A 540 7.54 14.06 -0.90
N ARG A 541 7.85 14.50 0.33
CA ARG A 541 8.69 15.68 0.56
C ARG A 541 10.15 15.44 0.16
N VAL A 542 10.68 14.25 0.42
CA VAL A 542 12.03 13.85 -0.05
C VAL A 542 12.09 13.89 -1.58
N SER A 543 11.08 13.34 -2.26
CA SER A 543 10.93 13.40 -3.72
C SER A 543 10.89 14.84 -4.25
N VAL A 544 10.24 15.76 -3.53
CA VAL A 544 10.28 17.19 -3.87
C VAL A 544 11.71 17.73 -3.72
N LEU A 545 12.42 17.37 -2.66
CA LEU A 545 13.82 17.80 -2.46
C LEU A 545 14.75 17.28 -3.57
N ASP A 546 14.56 16.05 -4.04
CA ASP A 546 15.30 15.51 -5.18
C ASP A 546 15.07 16.33 -6.46
N SER A 547 13.80 16.61 -6.76
CA SER A 547 13.42 17.35 -7.97
C SER A 547 14.05 18.75 -8.05
N VAL A 548 14.33 19.38 -6.90
CA VAL A 548 14.90 20.73 -6.84
C VAL A 548 16.40 20.76 -6.63
N ALA A 549 17.02 19.60 -6.33
CA ALA A 549 18.40 19.53 -5.88
C ALA A 549 19.40 20.14 -6.88
N HIS A 550 19.12 20.03 -8.17
CA HIS A 550 19.96 20.55 -9.25
C HIS A 550 19.77 22.06 -9.51
N ASN A 551 18.72 22.69 -8.97
CA ASN A 551 18.36 24.07 -9.27
C ASN A 551 18.70 25.01 -8.08
N PRO A 552 19.85 25.71 -8.09
CA PRO A 552 20.24 26.61 -7.00
C PRO A 552 19.31 27.84 -6.85
N ASN A 553 18.50 28.13 -7.87
CA ASN A 553 17.56 29.25 -7.86
C ASN A 553 16.17 28.88 -7.34
N ASP A 554 15.89 27.60 -7.10
CA ASP A 554 14.60 27.15 -6.56
C ASP A 554 14.37 27.77 -5.17
N PRO A 555 13.14 28.22 -4.85
CA PRO A 555 12.80 28.80 -3.55
C PRO A 555 13.16 27.92 -2.34
N ILE A 556 13.05 26.59 -2.47
CA ILE A 556 13.39 25.64 -1.41
C ILE A 556 14.90 25.70 -1.15
N VAL A 557 15.73 25.65 -2.19
CA VAL A 557 17.19 25.69 -2.06
C VAL A 557 17.66 27.02 -1.48
N LYS A 558 17.05 28.14 -1.90
CA LYS A 558 17.30 29.46 -1.31
C LYS A 558 16.93 29.49 0.17
N ALA A 559 15.77 28.94 0.55
CA ALA A 559 15.34 28.87 1.94
C ALA A 559 16.26 27.99 2.81
N MET A 560 16.83 26.91 2.27
CA MET A 560 17.86 26.12 2.97
C MET A 560 19.10 26.95 3.27
N VAL A 561 19.60 27.70 2.27
CA VAL A 561 20.77 28.58 2.44
C VAL A 561 20.50 29.67 3.47
N ASP A 562 19.31 30.28 3.42
CA ASP A 562 18.87 31.28 4.38
C ASP A 562 18.81 30.72 5.82
N LEU A 563 18.29 29.51 5.99
CA LEU A 563 18.22 28.85 7.29
C LEU A 563 19.61 28.45 7.80
N ALA A 564 20.46 27.90 6.94
CA ALA A 564 21.84 27.55 7.31
C ALA A 564 22.68 28.75 7.77
N LYS A 565 22.28 29.97 7.39
CA LYS A 565 22.94 31.23 7.77
C LYS A 565 22.16 32.04 8.82
N ALA A 566 21.08 31.49 9.36
CA ALA A 566 20.22 32.21 10.29
C ALA A 566 20.93 32.43 11.64
N GLU A 567 20.86 33.66 12.14
CA GLU A 567 21.23 33.96 13.52
C GLU A 567 20.18 33.33 14.47
N PRO A 568 20.53 32.93 15.71
CA PRO A 568 19.65 32.16 16.60
C PRO A 568 18.21 32.70 16.74
N LYS A 569 18.05 34.02 16.80
CA LYS A 569 16.74 34.68 16.90
C LYS A 569 15.84 34.52 15.67
N ASP A 570 16.42 34.26 14.50
CA ASP A 570 15.72 34.20 13.21
C ASP A 570 15.47 32.75 12.75
N VAL A 571 16.08 31.77 13.43
CA VAL A 571 16.04 30.34 13.06
C VAL A 571 14.63 29.81 12.90
N ALA A 572 13.73 30.07 13.85
CA ALA A 572 12.35 29.59 13.81
C ALA A 572 11.56 30.14 12.60
N VAL A 573 11.77 31.43 12.27
CA VAL A 573 11.13 32.10 11.14
C VAL A 573 11.65 31.53 9.81
N LYS A 574 12.97 31.37 9.68
CA LYS A 574 13.59 30.80 8.48
C LYS A 574 13.25 29.32 8.29
N ALA A 575 13.15 28.55 9.38
CA ALA A 575 12.69 27.17 9.34
C ALA A 575 11.22 27.05 8.92
N ALA A 576 10.36 27.95 9.40
CA ALA A 576 8.97 28.01 8.98
C ALA A 576 8.84 28.35 7.48
N ALA A 577 9.67 29.26 6.97
CA ALA A 577 9.72 29.59 5.55
C ALA A 577 10.17 28.40 4.69
N LEU A 578 11.25 27.70 5.08
CA LEU A 578 11.69 26.49 4.38
C LEU A 578 10.59 25.41 4.36
N LYS A 579 9.99 25.14 5.53
CA LYS A 579 8.86 24.22 5.66
C LYS A 579 7.72 24.59 4.69
N GLN A 580 7.32 25.86 4.66
CA GLN A 580 6.25 26.34 3.79
C GLN A 580 6.56 26.13 2.30
N GLN A 581 7.80 26.37 1.86
CA GLN A 581 8.20 26.15 0.47
C GLN A 581 8.13 24.66 0.09
N ILE A 582 8.62 23.77 0.95
CA ILE A 582 8.52 22.31 0.75
C ILE A 582 7.06 21.88 0.69
N ASP A 583 6.26 22.34 1.65
CA ASP A 583 4.84 21.99 1.77
C ASP A 583 4.03 22.49 0.56
N THR A 584 4.30 23.70 0.06
CA THR A 584 3.61 24.27 -1.11
C THR A 584 3.86 23.44 -2.37
N LYS A 585 5.12 23.06 -2.60
CA LYS A 585 5.49 22.22 -3.76
C LYS A 585 4.96 20.79 -3.61
N TYR A 586 4.95 20.26 -2.39
CA TYR A 586 4.36 18.94 -2.10
C TYR A 586 2.84 18.92 -2.30
N ASP A 587 2.11 19.99 -1.94
CA ASP A 587 0.66 20.08 -2.13
C ASP A 587 0.25 20.03 -3.61
N HIS A 588 1.16 20.36 -4.53
CA HIS A 588 0.93 20.22 -5.99
C HIS A 588 1.40 18.86 -6.55
N ASN A 589 2.02 18.01 -5.73
CA ASN A 589 2.58 16.71 -6.12
C ASN A 589 2.19 15.55 -5.16
N LEU A 590 0.99 15.63 -4.55
CA LEU A 590 0.52 14.67 -3.53
C LEU A 590 0.35 13.24 -4.05
N GLN A 591 0.09 13.10 -5.35
CA GLN A 591 -0.15 11.84 -6.07
C GLN A 591 1.04 11.48 -7.00
N SER A 592 2.24 11.98 -6.69
CA SER A 592 3.49 11.57 -7.33
C SER A 592 3.85 10.10 -7.02
N GLY A 593 4.93 9.58 -7.61
CA GLY A 593 5.26 8.14 -7.61
C GLY A 593 5.21 7.44 -6.24
N VAL A 594 5.74 8.06 -5.19
CA VAL A 594 5.73 7.47 -3.83
C VAL A 594 4.32 7.26 -3.25
N SER A 595 3.31 7.94 -3.81
CA SER A 595 1.91 7.75 -3.41
C SER A 595 1.37 6.36 -3.76
N LEU A 596 1.95 5.72 -4.77
CA LEU A 596 1.56 4.39 -5.23
C LEU A 596 1.84 3.30 -4.19
N ILE A 597 2.75 3.52 -3.24
CA ILE A 597 3.03 2.57 -2.14
C ILE A 597 1.74 2.21 -1.41
N SER A 598 0.91 3.20 -1.10
CA SER A 598 -0.36 2.97 -0.42
C SER A 598 -1.32 2.18 -1.31
N ALA A 599 -1.44 2.53 -2.58
CA ALA A 599 -2.33 1.82 -3.50
C ALA A 599 -1.91 0.34 -3.63
N ALA A 600 -0.61 0.08 -3.80
CA ALA A 600 -0.03 -1.24 -3.92
C ALA A 600 -0.16 -2.08 -2.64
N ASP A 601 -0.05 -1.48 -1.46
CA ASP A 601 -0.16 -2.20 -0.19
C ASP A 601 -1.61 -2.46 0.22
N GLN A 602 -2.50 -1.47 0.12
CA GLN A 602 -3.82 -1.53 0.76
C GLN A 602 -5.00 -1.34 -0.21
N GLY A 603 -4.73 -1.34 -1.53
CA GLY A 603 -5.72 -1.18 -2.58
C GLY A 603 -6.32 0.22 -2.70
N ALA A 604 -5.73 1.22 -2.04
CA ALA A 604 -6.24 2.59 -2.06
C ALA A 604 -5.19 3.61 -1.60
N ALA A 605 -5.44 4.89 -1.86
CA ALA A 605 -4.61 5.98 -1.35
C ALA A 605 -4.58 6.06 0.19
N ALA A 606 -3.56 6.77 0.69
CA ALA A 606 -3.38 7.06 2.10
C ALA A 606 -4.55 7.94 2.62
N LYS A 607 -5.10 7.63 3.79
CA LYS A 607 -6.29 8.29 4.35
C LYS A 607 -5.99 9.58 5.14
N VAL A 608 -4.82 10.18 4.96
CA VAL A 608 -4.42 11.36 5.73
C VAL A 608 -5.08 12.60 5.15
N ASN A 609 -5.55 13.48 6.02
CA ASN A 609 -6.17 14.74 5.64
C ASN A 609 -5.48 15.93 6.35
N PRO A 610 -5.62 17.15 5.82
CA PRO A 610 -5.16 18.39 6.46
C PRO A 610 -5.80 18.59 7.83
N LYS A 611 -5.06 19.12 8.81
CA LYS A 611 -5.62 19.47 10.14
C LYS A 611 -6.79 20.46 10.00
N ILE A 612 -7.93 20.14 10.64
CA ILE A 612 -9.15 20.98 10.66
C ILE A 612 -9.49 21.36 12.11
N GLY A 613 -9.11 22.58 12.53
CA GLY A 613 -9.48 23.16 13.82
C GLY A 613 -9.41 22.19 15.01
N LEU A 614 -10.42 22.22 15.88
CA LEU A 614 -10.52 21.33 17.06
C LEU A 614 -10.68 19.85 16.70
N ALA A 615 -11.26 19.51 15.54
CA ALA A 615 -11.42 18.11 15.11
C ALA A 615 -10.07 17.42 14.84
N GLY A 616 -9.05 18.20 14.48
CA GLY A 616 -7.67 17.75 14.33
C GLY A 616 -7.02 17.27 15.63
N LEU A 617 -7.53 17.67 16.80
CA LEU A 617 -6.98 17.28 18.10
C LEU A 617 -7.33 15.85 18.51
N PHE A 618 -8.35 15.23 17.91
CA PHE A 618 -8.88 13.93 18.33
C PHE A 618 -8.78 12.84 17.27
N ASN A 619 -8.69 13.20 15.99
CA ASN A 619 -8.60 12.22 14.90
C ASN A 619 -7.20 12.23 14.29
N ARG A 620 -6.44 11.16 14.60
CA ARG A 620 -5.07 10.93 14.15
C ARG A 620 -4.88 10.86 12.63
N ASN A 621 -5.95 10.81 11.84
CA ASN A 621 -5.88 10.90 10.38
C ASN A 621 -5.81 12.35 9.87
N TYR A 622 -6.08 13.35 10.72
CA TYR A 622 -5.83 14.76 10.45
C TYR A 622 -4.42 15.13 10.87
N ALA A 623 -3.43 14.56 10.17
CA ALA A 623 -2.02 14.71 10.50
C ALA A 623 -1.28 15.66 9.55
N GLU A 624 -1.88 16.00 8.39
CA GLU A 624 -1.23 16.88 7.42
C GLU A 624 -1.40 18.37 7.73
N GLU A 625 -0.56 19.20 7.11
CA GLU A 625 -0.58 20.65 7.33
C GLU A 625 -1.90 21.24 6.85
N SER A 626 -2.45 22.23 7.57
CA SER A 626 -3.71 22.87 7.20
C SER A 626 -3.65 23.64 5.88
N THR A 627 -2.44 23.92 5.39
CA THR A 627 -2.16 24.58 4.11
C THR A 627 -2.20 23.63 2.91
N MET A 628 -2.45 22.33 3.12
CA MET A 628 -2.54 21.34 2.04
C MET A 628 -3.93 21.40 1.39
N GLU A 629 -4.15 22.33 0.47
CA GLU A 629 -5.47 22.60 -0.09
C GLU A 629 -5.94 21.50 -1.04
N HIS A 630 -5.00 20.85 -1.75
CA HIS A 630 -5.28 19.77 -2.69
C HIS A 630 -5.43 18.40 -2.01
N LEU A 631 -5.07 18.27 -0.72
CA LEU A 631 -5.16 16.99 -0.03
C LEU A 631 -6.60 16.64 0.36
N HIS A 632 -7.24 15.85 -0.49
CA HIS A 632 -8.59 15.31 -0.26
C HIS A 632 -8.61 13.78 -0.30
N GLN A 633 -8.66 13.16 0.88
CA GLN A 633 -8.61 11.71 1.06
C GLN A 633 -9.74 11.19 1.96
N GLY A 634 -10.80 11.97 2.12
CA GLY A 634 -11.90 11.68 3.04
C GLY A 634 -12.70 10.44 2.65
N LYS A 635 -12.62 9.97 1.39
CA LYS A 635 -13.32 8.76 0.92
C LYS A 635 -12.41 7.57 0.63
N ALA A 636 -11.08 7.73 0.56
CA ALA A 636 -10.13 6.64 0.29
C ALA A 636 -10.27 5.45 1.27
N GLY A 637 -10.59 5.73 2.54
CA GLY A 637 -10.81 4.69 3.55
C GLY A 637 -11.94 3.69 3.23
N LYS A 638 -12.82 3.97 2.26
CA LYS A 638 -13.83 3.00 1.80
C LYS A 638 -13.28 1.93 0.86
N MET A 639 -12.12 2.18 0.27
CA MET A 639 -11.46 1.25 -0.64
C MET A 639 -10.37 0.44 0.09
N GLN A 640 -9.79 0.98 1.17
CA GLN A 640 -8.74 0.29 1.92
C GLN A 640 -9.15 -1.10 2.47
N ALA A 641 -8.21 -2.05 2.40
CA ALA A 641 -8.32 -3.44 2.85
C ALA A 641 -8.89 -3.59 4.28
N HIS A 642 -8.30 -2.87 5.24
CA HIS A 642 -8.64 -2.92 6.66
C HIS A 642 -9.96 -2.21 7.03
N LYS A 643 -10.69 -1.69 6.04
CA LYS A 643 -11.92 -0.92 6.22
C LYS A 643 -13.04 -1.38 5.31
N GLY A 644 -13.15 -0.80 4.12
CA GLY A 644 -14.35 -0.89 3.29
C GLY A 644 -14.30 -1.98 2.23
N LEU A 645 -13.11 -2.46 1.84
CA LEU A 645 -12.96 -3.44 0.76
C LEU A 645 -13.82 -4.68 0.94
N THR A 646 -13.68 -5.38 2.07
CA THR A 646 -14.43 -6.62 2.32
C THR A 646 -15.94 -6.40 2.47
N LYS A 647 -16.34 -5.20 2.90
CA LYS A 647 -17.74 -4.81 2.90
C LYS A 647 -18.26 -4.64 1.47
N GLN A 648 -17.50 -4.02 0.57
CA GLN A 648 -17.90 -3.86 -0.83
C GLN A 648 -17.96 -5.21 -1.55
N MET A 649 -17.02 -6.13 -1.27
CA MET A 649 -17.06 -7.50 -1.79
C MET A 649 -18.35 -8.22 -1.34
N ALA A 650 -18.65 -8.16 -0.04
CA ALA A 650 -19.84 -8.81 0.51
C ALA A 650 -21.14 -8.17 -0.02
N ASP A 651 -21.18 -6.84 -0.10
CA ASP A 651 -22.32 -6.09 -0.63
C ASP A 651 -22.52 -6.42 -2.13
N ALA A 652 -21.45 -6.57 -2.92
CA ALA A 652 -21.55 -6.97 -4.32
C ALA A 652 -22.08 -8.40 -4.49
N ALA A 653 -21.66 -9.33 -3.62
CA ALA A 653 -22.13 -10.71 -3.62
C ALA A 653 -23.61 -10.86 -3.26
N GLU A 654 -24.17 -9.95 -2.47
CA GLU A 654 -25.61 -9.92 -2.11
C GLU A 654 -26.48 -9.25 -3.18
N GLY A 655 -25.88 -8.63 -4.20
CA GLY A 655 -26.58 -7.80 -5.18
C GLY A 655 -26.71 -6.34 -4.74
N PRO A 656 -27.09 -5.43 -5.66
CA PRO A 656 -27.13 -4.01 -5.40
C PRO A 656 -28.02 -3.72 -4.20
N LYS A 657 -27.55 -2.87 -3.28
CA LYS A 657 -28.41 -2.35 -2.21
C LYS A 657 -29.36 -1.33 -2.82
N PRO A 658 -30.67 -1.63 -2.94
CA PRO A 658 -31.60 -0.67 -3.49
C PRO A 658 -31.56 0.60 -2.64
N MET A 659 -31.71 1.76 -3.30
CA MET A 659 -31.75 3.07 -2.65
C MET A 659 -32.62 3.02 -1.39
N GLY A 660 -32.20 3.68 -0.31
CA GLY A 660 -33.05 3.83 0.87
C GLY A 660 -34.36 4.56 0.50
N PHE A 661 -35.44 4.32 1.24
CA PHE A 661 -36.78 4.85 0.94
C PHE A 661 -36.77 6.36 0.63
N PHE A 662 -36.08 7.16 1.44
CA PHE A 662 -35.95 8.61 1.22
C PHE A 662 -35.12 8.99 -0.01
N ALA A 663 -34.07 8.22 -0.35
CA ALA A 663 -33.28 8.46 -1.55
C ALA A 663 -34.07 8.11 -2.81
N PHE A 664 -34.84 7.01 -2.76
CA PHE A 664 -35.78 6.61 -3.80
C PHE A 664 -36.85 7.70 -4.02
N LEU A 665 -37.46 8.20 -2.94
CA LEU A 665 -38.43 9.30 -3.03
C LEU A 665 -37.80 10.58 -3.58
N LYS A 666 -36.59 10.94 -3.13
CA LYS A 666 -35.89 12.12 -3.66
C LYS A 666 -35.58 12.00 -5.15
N ALA A 667 -35.20 10.82 -5.61
CA ALA A 667 -34.94 10.56 -7.02
C ALA A 667 -36.22 10.60 -7.88
N LYS A 668 -37.36 10.12 -7.35
CA LYS A 668 -38.64 10.06 -8.07
C LYS A 668 -39.48 11.35 -7.99
N LEU A 669 -39.42 12.08 -6.88
CA LEU A 669 -40.30 13.23 -6.59
C LEU A 669 -39.56 14.56 -6.48
N GLY A 670 -38.23 14.56 -6.53
CA GLY A 670 -37.40 15.75 -6.31
C GLY A 670 -37.36 16.20 -4.84
N THR A 671 -36.45 17.12 -4.52
CA THR A 671 -36.21 17.58 -3.13
C THR A 671 -37.44 18.26 -2.51
N LEU A 672 -38.16 19.06 -3.30
CA LEU A 672 -39.40 19.75 -2.87
C LEU A 672 -40.55 18.77 -2.59
N GLY A 673 -40.75 17.76 -3.44
CA GLY A 673 -41.77 16.73 -3.23
C GLY A 673 -41.49 15.86 -2.00
N THR A 674 -40.22 15.57 -1.71
CA THR A 674 -39.80 14.78 -0.53
C THR A 674 -40.06 15.55 0.78
N VAL A 675 -39.76 16.84 0.80
CA VAL A 675 -40.04 17.72 1.96
C VAL A 675 -41.54 17.91 2.15
N ALA A 676 -42.30 18.13 1.08
CA ALA A 676 -43.76 18.24 1.15
C ALA A 676 -44.41 16.97 1.73
N MET A 677 -43.93 15.78 1.36
CA MET A 677 -44.45 14.51 1.90
C MET A 677 -44.05 14.29 3.37
N ALA A 678 -42.83 14.66 3.76
CA ALA A 678 -42.39 14.61 5.15
C ALA A 678 -43.19 15.58 6.04
N VAL A 679 -43.42 16.81 5.55
CA VAL A 679 -44.24 17.83 6.22
C VAL A 679 -45.70 17.38 6.28
N ALA A 680 -46.27 16.82 5.22
CA ALA A 680 -47.64 16.29 5.22
C ALA A 680 -47.81 15.16 6.25
N THR A 681 -46.81 14.29 6.42
CA THR A 681 -46.83 13.23 7.45
C THR A 681 -46.78 13.82 8.87
N VAL A 682 -45.92 14.81 9.11
CA VAL A 682 -45.82 15.49 10.42
C VAL A 682 -47.08 16.28 10.74
N VAL A 683 -47.65 16.98 9.75
CA VAL A 683 -48.90 17.74 9.88
C VAL A 683 -50.09 16.81 10.09
N ALA A 684 -50.16 15.66 9.42
CA ALA A 684 -51.21 14.66 9.64
C ALA A 684 -51.14 14.05 11.05
N VAL A 685 -49.94 13.77 11.56
CA VAL A 685 -49.74 13.27 12.93
C VAL A 685 -50.05 14.35 13.98
N ALA A 686 -49.65 15.61 13.75
CA ALA A 686 -49.94 16.71 14.65
C ALA A 686 -51.44 17.09 14.67
N ALA A 687 -52.11 17.09 13.51
CA ALA A 687 -53.54 17.36 13.40
C ALA A 687 -54.41 16.26 14.06
N ALA A 688 -53.96 15.00 14.03
CA ALA A 688 -54.60 13.89 14.72
C ALA A 688 -54.57 14.03 16.26
N VAL A 689 -53.57 14.73 16.82
CA VAL A 689 -53.46 14.99 18.26
C VAL A 689 -54.26 16.22 18.69
N ALA A 690 -54.43 17.21 17.81
CA ALA A 690 -55.06 18.50 18.15
C ALA A 690 -56.58 18.57 17.92
N ILE A 691 -57.15 17.77 16.99
CA ILE A 691 -58.58 17.85 16.62
C ILE A 691 -59.21 16.44 16.55
N PRO A 692 -59.91 15.97 17.60
CA PRO A 692 -60.39 14.58 17.71
C PRO A 692 -61.38 14.12 16.63
N GLY A 693 -62.00 15.02 15.86
CA GLY A 693 -63.03 14.70 14.86
C GLY A 693 -62.56 14.65 13.40
N LEU A 694 -61.40 15.22 13.06
CA LEU A 694 -60.83 15.24 11.70
C LEU A 694 -59.75 14.16 11.47
N ALA A 695 -59.39 13.44 12.54
CA ALA A 695 -58.34 12.44 12.56
C ALA A 695 -58.50 11.31 11.53
N PRO A 696 -59.68 10.70 11.30
CA PRO A 696 -59.75 9.49 10.47
C PRO A 696 -59.42 9.74 8.99
N ALA A 697 -59.88 10.87 8.42
CA ALA A 697 -59.70 11.17 7.01
C ALA A 697 -58.26 11.62 6.67
N LEU A 698 -57.65 12.45 7.51
CA LEU A 698 -56.26 12.92 7.33
C LEU A 698 -55.23 11.83 7.62
N ILE A 699 -55.49 10.96 8.62
CA ILE A 699 -54.67 9.76 8.87
C ILE A 699 -54.78 8.80 7.68
N ALA A 700 -55.98 8.59 7.11
CA ALA A 700 -56.14 7.72 5.95
C ALA A 700 -55.32 8.21 4.74
N VAL A 701 -55.36 9.51 4.41
CA VAL A 701 -54.59 10.06 3.28
C VAL A 701 -53.08 9.94 3.51
N GLY A 702 -52.59 10.23 4.72
CA GLY A 702 -51.17 10.07 5.07
C GLY A 702 -50.69 8.62 5.05
N VAL A 703 -51.51 7.69 5.57
CA VAL A 703 -51.22 6.25 5.58
C VAL A 703 -51.27 5.65 4.18
N PHE A 704 -52.20 6.08 3.31
CA PHE A 704 -52.26 5.64 1.91
C PHE A 704 -51.08 6.16 1.09
N ALA A 705 -50.66 7.40 1.29
CA ALA A 705 -49.50 7.97 0.58
C ALA A 705 -48.18 7.27 0.99
N VAL A 706 -47.96 7.04 2.29
CA VAL A 706 -46.78 6.33 2.78
C VAL A 706 -46.84 4.84 2.44
N GLY A 707 -48.02 4.23 2.50
CA GLY A 707 -48.25 2.83 2.11
C GLY A 707 -47.97 2.59 0.63
N GLY A 708 -48.52 3.43 -0.26
CA GLY A 708 -48.28 3.36 -1.70
C GLY A 708 -46.81 3.61 -2.06
N ALA A 709 -46.16 4.60 -1.42
CA ALA A 709 -44.74 4.84 -1.60
C ALA A 709 -43.88 3.64 -1.16
N LYS A 710 -44.26 2.96 -0.06
CA LYS A 710 -43.54 1.78 0.44
C LYS A 710 -43.69 0.59 -0.51
N ILE A 711 -44.88 0.37 -1.07
CA ILE A 711 -45.12 -0.66 -2.09
C ILE A 711 -44.23 -0.41 -3.31
N LEU A 712 -44.23 0.82 -3.85
CA LEU A 712 -43.37 1.20 -4.98
C LEU A 712 -41.88 1.03 -4.66
N HIS A 713 -41.47 1.32 -3.41
CA HIS A 713 -40.10 1.10 -2.97
C HIS A 713 -39.74 -0.38 -2.93
N ASP A 714 -40.62 -1.23 -2.41
CA ASP A 714 -40.41 -2.67 -2.33
C ASP A 714 -40.45 -3.35 -3.70
N GLU A 715 -41.29 -2.89 -4.62
CA GLU A 715 -41.28 -3.30 -6.03
C GLU A 715 -39.95 -2.91 -6.70
N TYR A 716 -39.49 -1.68 -6.51
CA TYR A 716 -38.18 -1.24 -6.97
C TYR A 716 -37.05 -2.13 -6.41
N LYS A 717 -37.10 -2.52 -5.12
CA LYS A 717 -36.11 -3.45 -4.55
C LYS A 717 -36.11 -4.80 -5.28
N LYS A 718 -37.31 -5.36 -5.53
CA LYS A 718 -37.45 -6.65 -6.22
C LYS A 718 -36.94 -6.57 -7.66
N GLU A 719 -37.23 -5.48 -8.36
CA GLU A 719 -36.77 -5.25 -9.73
C GLU A 719 -35.23 -5.20 -9.81
N GLU A 720 -34.58 -4.46 -8.90
CA GLU A 720 -33.12 -4.38 -8.85
C GLU A 720 -32.46 -5.74 -8.53
N GLN A 721 -33.08 -6.52 -7.64
CA GLN A 721 -32.62 -7.89 -7.36
C GLN A 721 -32.80 -8.82 -8.56
N ALA A 722 -33.91 -8.70 -9.29
CA ALA A 722 -34.15 -9.49 -10.50
C ALA A 722 -33.15 -9.15 -11.62
N LYS A 723 -32.87 -7.86 -11.84
CA LYS A 723 -31.83 -7.40 -12.78
C LYS A 723 -30.47 -7.98 -12.42
N PHE A 724 -30.10 -7.94 -11.14
CA PHE A 724 -28.84 -8.54 -10.68
C PHE A 724 -28.78 -10.04 -10.93
N ALA A 725 -29.84 -10.78 -10.60
CA ALA A 725 -29.90 -12.22 -10.86
C ALA A 725 -29.77 -12.54 -12.36
N GLN A 726 -30.43 -11.76 -13.21
CA GLN A 726 -30.32 -11.90 -14.66
C GLN A 726 -28.89 -11.65 -15.16
N LYS A 727 -28.22 -10.59 -14.68
CA LYS A 727 -26.82 -10.30 -15.02
C LYS A 727 -25.88 -11.45 -14.62
N MET A 728 -26.06 -11.99 -13.41
CA MET A 728 -25.28 -13.14 -12.93
C MET A 728 -25.52 -14.39 -13.79
N GLN A 729 -26.77 -14.67 -14.17
CA GLN A 729 -27.09 -15.79 -15.05
C GLN A 729 -26.48 -15.61 -16.45
N MET A 730 -26.46 -14.39 -16.99
CA MET A 730 -25.80 -14.08 -18.25
C MET A 730 -24.28 -14.30 -18.16
N ALA A 731 -23.65 -13.86 -17.07
CA ALA A 731 -22.23 -14.10 -16.82
C ALA A 731 -21.89 -15.61 -16.75
N GLU A 732 -22.72 -16.40 -16.08
CA GLU A 732 -22.58 -17.86 -16.01
C GLU A 732 -22.72 -18.52 -17.40
N ARG A 733 -23.66 -18.04 -18.23
CA ARG A 733 -23.80 -18.51 -19.61
C ARG A 733 -22.57 -18.19 -20.46
N GLN A 734 -22.06 -16.96 -20.38
CA GLN A 734 -20.85 -16.55 -21.09
C GLN A 734 -19.62 -17.38 -20.68
N HIS A 735 -19.52 -17.73 -19.39
CA HIS A 735 -18.50 -18.66 -18.93
C HIS A 735 -18.64 -20.03 -19.59
N ALA A 736 -19.85 -20.61 -19.58
CA ALA A 736 -20.12 -21.90 -20.20
C ALA A 736 -19.83 -21.89 -21.70
N ASP A 737 -20.19 -20.83 -22.42
CA ASP A 737 -19.86 -20.63 -23.84
C ASP A 737 -18.34 -20.65 -24.06
N THR A 738 -17.58 -19.95 -23.21
CA THR A 738 -16.11 -19.89 -23.29
C THR A 738 -15.48 -21.26 -23.04
N VAL A 739 -15.99 -22.02 -22.07
CA VAL A 739 -15.54 -23.39 -21.79
C VAL A 739 -15.77 -24.28 -23.00
N VAL A 740 -16.99 -24.27 -23.57
CA VAL A 740 -17.34 -25.04 -24.78
C VAL A 740 -16.40 -24.71 -25.94
N GLN A 741 -16.18 -23.42 -26.23
CA GLN A 741 -15.28 -22.99 -27.29
C GLN A 741 -13.83 -23.47 -27.08
N SER A 742 -13.33 -23.38 -25.84
CA SER A 742 -11.97 -23.84 -25.52
C SER A 742 -11.81 -25.35 -25.66
N SER A 743 -12.81 -26.14 -25.23
CA SER A 743 -12.83 -27.60 -25.41
C SER A 743 -12.87 -27.98 -26.89
N HIS A 744 -13.65 -27.27 -27.69
CA HIS A 744 -13.66 -27.45 -29.14
C HIS A 744 -12.32 -27.18 -29.79
N ALA A 745 -11.67 -26.07 -29.44
CA ALA A 745 -10.36 -25.72 -29.98
C ALA A 745 -9.30 -26.78 -29.61
N GLN A 746 -9.31 -27.26 -28.36
CA GLN A 746 -8.41 -28.33 -27.92
C GLN A 746 -8.69 -29.66 -28.64
N ALA A 747 -9.96 -30.02 -28.85
CA ALA A 747 -10.33 -31.21 -29.60
C ALA A 747 -9.84 -31.13 -31.06
N GLN A 748 -9.99 -29.98 -31.71
CA GLN A 748 -9.48 -29.73 -33.06
C GLN A 748 -7.95 -29.81 -33.11
N GLU A 749 -7.24 -29.22 -32.13
CA GLU A 749 -5.78 -29.30 -32.05
C GLU A 749 -5.29 -30.74 -31.85
N GLN A 750 -5.97 -31.52 -31.00
CA GLN A 750 -5.65 -32.94 -30.81
C GLN A 750 -5.92 -33.78 -32.06
N GLN A 751 -7.02 -33.50 -32.78
CA GLN A 751 -7.30 -34.15 -34.06
C GLN A 751 -6.24 -33.79 -35.12
N ALA A 752 -5.81 -32.52 -35.18
CA ALA A 752 -4.74 -32.08 -36.08
C ALA A 752 -3.38 -32.73 -35.74
N LYS A 753 -3.04 -32.86 -34.45
CA LYS A 753 -1.83 -33.57 -33.98
C LYS A 753 -1.89 -35.06 -34.31
N LYS A 754 -3.06 -35.71 -34.20
CA LYS A 754 -3.26 -37.10 -34.62
C LYS A 754 -3.17 -37.28 -36.14
N ALA A 755 -3.63 -36.31 -36.93
CA ALA A 755 -3.57 -36.36 -38.38
C ALA A 755 -2.15 -36.11 -38.94
N THR A 756 -1.26 -35.47 -38.17
CA THR A 756 0.13 -35.18 -38.55
C THR A 756 1.15 -36.18 -38.01
N ALA A 757 0.74 -37.10 -37.14
CA ALA A 757 1.56 -38.22 -36.71
C ALA A 757 1.63 -39.29 -37.83
N THR A 758 2.56 -39.13 -38.77
CA THR A 758 2.91 -40.16 -39.75
C THR A 758 3.44 -41.40 -39.01
N PRO A 759 3.00 -42.62 -39.33
CA PRO A 759 3.54 -43.82 -38.70
C PRO A 759 5.01 -43.98 -39.08
N GLU A 760 5.91 -43.91 -38.11
CA GLU A 760 7.30 -44.32 -38.32
C GLU A 760 7.31 -45.79 -38.75
N HIS A 761 7.71 -46.03 -40.00
CA HIS A 761 8.06 -47.34 -40.48
C HIS A 761 9.32 -47.82 -39.74
N GLY A 762 9.11 -48.60 -38.68
CA GLY A 762 10.15 -49.35 -38.00
C GLY A 762 10.75 -50.41 -38.93
N VAL A 763 12.03 -50.22 -39.24
CA VAL A 763 12.93 -51.24 -39.79
C VAL A 763 13.02 -52.39 -38.79
N LYS A 764 12.74 -53.61 -39.26
CA LYS A 764 12.95 -54.85 -38.50
C LYS A 764 14.45 -55.10 -38.33
N GLN A 765 14.91 -55.25 -37.09
CA GLN A 765 16.14 -55.97 -36.78
C GLN A 765 15.79 -57.15 -35.86
N ASP A 766 15.99 -58.35 -36.41
CA ASP A 766 16.00 -59.62 -35.68
C ASP A 766 17.19 -59.65 -34.72
N VAL A 767 16.94 -60.01 -33.45
CA VAL A 767 17.89 -60.75 -32.62
C VAL A 767 17.10 -61.73 -31.74
N THR A 768 17.54 -62.98 -31.80
CA THR A 768 17.05 -64.17 -31.12
C THR A 768 17.50 -64.28 -29.66
N ASP A 769 16.72 -65.08 -28.93
CA ASP A 769 17.06 -65.99 -27.82
C ASP A 769 16.91 -65.59 -26.33
N VAL A 770 16.32 -66.59 -25.64
CA VAL A 770 16.39 -67.00 -24.21
C VAL A 770 15.12 -66.73 -23.35
N PRO A 771 14.68 -67.72 -22.52
CA PRO A 771 13.26 -68.08 -22.42
C PRO A 771 12.56 -67.82 -21.06
N GLN A 772 11.22 -67.87 -21.14
CA GLN A 772 10.20 -68.26 -20.16
C GLN A 772 10.50 -68.08 -18.66
N LYS A 773 9.65 -67.28 -17.99
CA LYS A 773 9.05 -67.66 -16.70
C LYS A 773 7.65 -67.05 -16.47
N VAL A 774 6.70 -67.97 -16.35
CA VAL A 774 5.52 -68.05 -15.45
C VAL A 774 4.45 -66.94 -15.49
N LYS A 775 3.25 -67.42 -15.80
CA LYS A 775 1.92 -66.79 -15.78
C LYS A 775 1.48 -66.42 -14.35
N GLU A 776 0.67 -65.37 -14.25
CA GLU A 776 -0.62 -65.41 -13.54
C GLU A 776 -1.62 -64.41 -14.17
N PRO A 777 -2.93 -64.72 -14.23
CA PRO A 777 -3.91 -63.93 -14.97
C PRO A 777 -4.70 -63.00 -14.03
N VAL A 778 -4.78 -61.71 -14.36
CA VAL A 778 -5.85 -60.84 -13.84
C VAL A 778 -6.72 -60.40 -15.00
N ALA A 779 -8.01 -60.66 -14.84
CA ALA A 779 -9.05 -60.47 -15.84
C ALA A 779 -9.12 -59.03 -16.37
N ASP A 780 -8.92 -58.89 -17.67
CA ASP A 780 -9.21 -57.67 -18.41
C ASP A 780 -10.72 -57.53 -18.61
N PHE A 781 -11.34 -56.63 -17.85
CA PHE A 781 -12.77 -56.28 -17.97
C PHE A 781 -13.07 -55.35 -19.17
N ARG A 782 -12.12 -55.07 -20.06
CA ARG A 782 -12.37 -54.25 -21.26
C ARG A 782 -12.69 -55.10 -22.47
N LYS A 783 -13.79 -55.86 -22.41
CA LYS A 783 -14.48 -56.28 -23.64
C LYS A 783 -15.48 -55.21 -24.07
N ALA A 784 -15.04 -54.47 -25.08
CA ALA A 784 -15.79 -53.80 -26.15
C ALA A 784 -17.29 -53.55 -25.92
N SER A 785 -17.64 -52.26 -25.81
CA SER A 785 -18.86 -51.75 -26.43
C SER A 785 -18.46 -50.98 -27.69
N PRO A 786 -18.89 -51.39 -28.90
CA PRO A 786 -18.69 -50.59 -30.10
C PRO A 786 -19.82 -49.57 -30.16
N SER A 787 -19.58 -48.39 -29.60
CA SER A 787 -20.39 -47.22 -29.92
C SER A 787 -19.46 -46.08 -30.26
N SER A 788 -19.26 -45.88 -31.55
CA SER A 788 -19.00 -44.56 -32.11
C SER A 788 -20.18 -43.66 -31.78
N VAL A 789 -20.28 -43.24 -30.51
CA VAL A 789 -21.06 -42.06 -30.18
C VAL A 789 -20.21 -40.93 -30.75
N ALA A 790 -20.66 -40.37 -31.88
CA ALA A 790 -20.22 -39.04 -32.24
C ALA A 790 -20.41 -38.19 -30.98
N GLU A 791 -19.32 -37.74 -30.36
CA GLU A 791 -19.38 -36.83 -29.22
C GLU A 791 -20.12 -35.59 -29.73
N VAL A 792 -21.44 -35.56 -29.56
CA VAL A 792 -22.25 -34.41 -29.88
C VAL A 792 -21.78 -33.34 -28.91
N PRO A 793 -21.21 -32.24 -29.39
CA PRO A 793 -20.72 -31.21 -28.49
C PRO A 793 -21.90 -30.67 -27.69
N LEU A 794 -21.78 -30.71 -26.36
CA LEU A 794 -22.78 -30.14 -25.47
C LEU A 794 -22.94 -28.66 -25.81
N ASN A 795 -24.18 -28.22 -26.05
CA ASN A 795 -24.46 -26.80 -26.21
C ASN A 795 -24.37 -26.11 -24.83
N SER A 796 -24.23 -24.78 -24.83
CA SER A 796 -23.98 -24.05 -23.59
C SER A 796 -25.11 -24.13 -22.56
N GLN A 797 -26.38 -24.31 -23.00
CA GLN A 797 -27.48 -24.57 -22.07
C GLN A 797 -27.33 -25.91 -21.35
N GLN A 798 -26.90 -26.94 -22.07
CA GLN A 798 -26.64 -28.26 -21.48
C GLN A 798 -25.45 -28.20 -20.52
N VAL A 799 -24.39 -27.45 -20.84
CA VAL A 799 -23.25 -27.24 -19.92
C VAL A 799 -23.69 -26.50 -18.66
N VAL A 800 -24.49 -25.44 -18.77
CA VAL A 800 -25.03 -24.72 -17.59
C VAL A 800 -25.88 -25.65 -16.72
N GLN A 801 -26.78 -26.45 -17.32
CA GLN A 801 -27.59 -27.42 -16.59
C GLN A 801 -26.74 -28.52 -15.93
N HIS A 802 -25.72 -29.00 -16.62
CA HIS A 802 -24.82 -30.04 -16.11
C HIS A 802 -23.90 -29.50 -15.00
N MET A 803 -23.45 -28.24 -15.08
CA MET A 803 -22.70 -27.59 -14.01
C MET A 803 -23.59 -27.34 -12.79
N ALA A 804 -24.87 -26.98 -12.98
CA ALA A 804 -25.82 -26.80 -11.90
C ALA A 804 -26.11 -28.12 -11.17
N SER A 805 -26.38 -29.20 -11.91
CA SER A 805 -26.60 -30.53 -11.32
C SER A 805 -25.35 -31.06 -10.61
N MET A 806 -24.15 -30.81 -11.15
CA MET A 806 -22.91 -31.21 -10.50
C MET A 806 -22.63 -30.41 -9.21
N LYS A 807 -23.01 -29.11 -9.18
CA LYS A 807 -22.94 -28.29 -7.95
C LYS A 807 -23.90 -28.81 -6.88
N GLU A 808 -25.10 -29.24 -7.25
CA GLU A 808 -26.05 -29.88 -6.31
C GLU A 808 -25.48 -31.19 -5.77
N VAL A 809 -24.97 -32.07 -6.64
CA VAL A 809 -24.34 -33.34 -6.23
C VAL A 809 -23.15 -33.11 -5.30
N LEU A 810 -22.28 -32.14 -5.59
CA LEU A 810 -21.14 -31.81 -4.73
C LEU A 810 -21.57 -31.20 -3.39
N SER A 811 -22.66 -30.42 -3.37
CA SER A 811 -23.26 -29.90 -2.14
C SER A 811 -23.80 -31.05 -1.27
N ASP A 812 -24.47 -32.01 -1.89
CA ASP A 812 -24.99 -33.19 -1.20
C ASP A 812 -23.86 -34.07 -0.65
N ILE A 813 -22.79 -34.29 -1.41
CA ILE A 813 -21.60 -35.02 -0.95
C ILE A 813 -20.97 -34.32 0.27
N ARG A 814 -20.82 -32.99 0.24
CA ARG A 814 -20.28 -32.23 1.39
C ARG A 814 -21.19 -32.30 2.60
N LYS A 815 -22.51 -32.24 2.41
CA LYS A 815 -23.49 -32.38 3.49
C LYS A 815 -23.41 -33.77 4.12
N ILE A 816 -23.33 -34.83 3.31
CA ILE A 816 -23.15 -36.22 3.77
C ILE A 816 -21.81 -36.38 4.52
N GLY A 817 -20.73 -35.74 4.05
CA GLY A 817 -19.44 -35.74 4.75
C GLY A 817 -19.51 -35.10 6.13
N ALA A 818 -20.13 -33.93 6.24
CA ALA A 818 -20.32 -33.23 7.52
C ALA A 818 -21.26 -33.98 8.48
N GLU A 819 -22.29 -34.65 7.96
CA GLU A 819 -23.18 -35.51 8.76
C GLU A 819 -22.45 -36.76 9.26
N ARG A 820 -21.53 -37.34 8.46
CA ARG A 820 -20.68 -38.47 8.89
C ARG A 820 -19.67 -38.07 9.97
N GLU A 821 -19.08 -36.88 9.90
CA GLU A 821 -18.19 -36.38 10.97
C GLU A 821 -18.93 -36.17 12.30
N GLN A 822 -20.22 -35.82 12.27
CA GLN A 822 -21.05 -35.71 13.48
C GLN A 822 -21.44 -37.08 14.07
N ILE A 823 -21.49 -38.14 13.26
CA ILE A 823 -21.78 -39.51 13.73
C ILE A 823 -20.55 -40.16 14.40
N ILE A 824 -19.32 -39.71 14.08
CA ILE A 824 -18.07 -40.25 14.65
C ILE A 824 -17.76 -39.68 16.05
N VAL A 825 -18.52 -38.69 16.55
CA VAL A 825 -18.39 -38.16 17.92
C VAL A 825 -19.60 -38.55 18.78
N LYS A 826 -19.72 -39.83 19.09
CA LYS A 826 -20.38 -40.33 20.31
C LYS A 826 -19.50 -41.42 20.91
N PRO A 827 -18.93 -41.24 22.11
CA PRO A 827 -18.17 -42.29 22.77
C PRO A 827 -19.14 -43.35 23.32
N ASP A 828 -18.87 -44.61 23.03
CA ASP A 828 -19.52 -45.76 23.69
C ASP A 828 -19.17 -45.74 25.18
N GLU A 829 -20.19 -45.57 26.02
CA GLU A 829 -20.17 -45.95 27.43
C GLU A 829 -20.55 -47.43 27.58
N ASP A 830 -19.93 -48.06 28.58
CA ASP A 830 -20.23 -49.37 29.19
C ASP A 830 -19.80 -50.67 28.49
N VAL A 831 -18.65 -51.22 28.94
CA VAL A 831 -18.61 -52.59 29.50
C VAL A 831 -17.61 -52.68 30.67
N HIS A 832 -18.12 -53.22 31.78
CA HIS A 832 -17.51 -53.58 33.05
C HIS A 832 -16.08 -54.19 33.05
N SER A 833 -15.32 -53.86 34.10
CA SER A 833 -14.72 -54.88 34.98
C SER A 833 -14.42 -54.32 36.38
N HIS A 834 -14.33 -55.24 37.34
CA HIS A 834 -14.66 -55.10 38.74
C HIS A 834 -13.42 -55.57 39.56
N VAL A 835 -13.11 -54.86 40.67
CA VAL A 835 -12.34 -55.32 41.87
C VAL A 835 -10.81 -55.54 41.64
N VAL A 836 -9.82 -55.16 42.47
CA VAL A 836 -9.60 -55.18 43.95
C VAL A 836 -8.45 -54.20 44.29
N PRO A 837 -8.38 -53.62 45.53
CA PRO A 837 -7.46 -52.54 45.86
C PRO A 837 -6.12 -53.01 46.47
N HIS A 838 -5.07 -52.21 46.24
CA HIS A 838 -4.09 -51.79 47.27
C HIS A 838 -3.36 -50.52 46.83
#